data_AF-A0A1V5K2V8-F1
#
_entry.id   AF-A0A1V5K2V8-F1
#
_cell.length_a   1.000
_cell.length_b   1.000
_cell.length_c   1.000
_cell.angle_alpha   90.00
_cell.angle_beta   90.00
_cell.angle_gamma   90.00
#
_symmetry.space_group_name_H-M   'P 1'
#
loop_
_entity.id
_entity.type
_entity.pdbx_description
1 polymer ?
#
loop_
_entity_poly.entity_id
_entity_poly.type
_entity_poly.pdbx_seq_one_letter_code
_entity_poly.pdbx_strand_id
1 'polypeptide(L)'
;MSENPELAVFATYLKEGSLEEALMAIEVLSQIDDPEARTLLIEALKNPLWQVRNALVEALIPIISEVEVPLLIEKMKSQSAKERNASRSIMNNRGDVVIPFLVKNLQSPDVDVRILSLNTLGMIKARGTINEILKVLDDPDQNVRESAIEALGELKAEREAELLTEKMKEREGDWDKIPYIVALGQIGDPYAIPTLLSLLDREILLLPVIEAIGKIADERGFLPLIPFLTHEDGDIVVQTLSALTSIMEETEANLSQENLPELLAWLQGEAKARVESLDVEAFFSRILEVSDEDINRALSLNKWFHLPIPVSRLLPLLCREETNEKAEELLFSDGVVDIDLEKEILNPSKTLTGRLSLLRYHLFRGGLNRDFLCSLMVKGENELKEIAVQQGNKVLEAEDFPRLLELLEDSSNALLKGLAFLMGGRPLMEKSLQDLSLSPKEPLKLMALRALGVMRSPFIRDRANAFLNDPSPLVRAMALRSLGYFFCEHREELNEESLSTIASALNDEEQEVKEEAIVALGRIGDGRAAGYLLPLLDPTLDINFSLLIKTLSSFKVPEVKENFQRFLQEGKEEGFIYSIIENIREQSCPDCFPFLVPYLDSSDDFLLAVLLDSFLNYPETLLRDVEERVFTIFNRTGDWLLMDKSLLILTKLGRADVQGKIESLLKSQAREVPDFFIATIIRSFQSLGVWSSNLVYAIMTERRSFLAALKAYMLTLAPRFEKEIFSVADTLRSNKEYRFFLALFREMGGGEVIERFKLILQNPSPTLRALAYLHLKEYARRKEDREMKEWLEGLEGEELDSLLLKPFLKSHETR
;
A
#
# COMPACT_ATOMS: atom_id res chain seq x y z
N MET A 1 4.08 2.47 -48.56
CA MET A 1 2.62 2.55 -48.80
C MET A 1 2.28 1.30 -49.59
N SER A 2 1.31 0.54 -49.10
CA SER A 2 0.94 -0.79 -49.63
C SER A 2 0.63 -0.75 -51.13
N GLU A 3 1.12 -1.75 -51.90
CA GLU A 3 0.75 -1.91 -53.31
C GLU A 3 -0.65 -2.53 -53.47
N ASN A 4 -1.17 -3.15 -52.41
CA ASN A 4 -2.54 -3.62 -52.32
C ASN A 4 -3.49 -2.48 -51.85
N PRO A 5 -4.42 -2.00 -52.70
CA PRO A 5 -5.34 -0.92 -52.34
C PRO A 5 -6.29 -1.29 -51.18
N GLU A 6 -6.56 -2.58 -50.95
CA GLU A 6 -7.39 -3.05 -49.83
C GLU A 6 -6.66 -2.91 -48.48
N LEU A 7 -5.33 -3.10 -48.45
CA LEU A 7 -4.52 -2.96 -47.23
C LEU A 7 -4.13 -1.49 -46.93
N ALA A 8 -4.15 -0.62 -47.95
CA ALA A 8 -3.80 0.80 -47.80
C ALA A 8 -4.74 1.56 -46.84
N VAL A 9 -6.02 1.17 -46.80
CA VAL A 9 -7.01 1.75 -45.87
C VAL A 9 -6.65 1.41 -44.42
N PHE A 10 -6.32 0.14 -44.15
CA PHE A 10 -5.94 -0.30 -42.81
C PHE A 10 -4.60 0.28 -42.34
N ALA A 11 -3.63 0.45 -43.25
CA ALA A 11 -2.38 1.14 -42.95
C ALA A 11 -2.62 2.59 -42.48
N THR A 12 -3.62 3.26 -43.05
CA THR A 12 -4.02 4.62 -42.64
C THR A 12 -4.65 4.61 -41.25
N TYR A 13 -5.54 3.65 -40.97
CA TYR A 13 -6.15 3.48 -39.65
C TYR A 13 -5.14 3.17 -38.54
N LEU A 14 -4.13 2.34 -38.83
CA LEU A 14 -3.05 2.04 -37.88
C LEU A 14 -2.17 3.25 -37.55
N LYS A 15 -2.06 4.22 -38.46
CA LYS A 15 -1.16 5.36 -38.33
C LYS A 15 -1.84 6.60 -37.74
N GLU A 16 -3.03 6.93 -38.25
CA GLU A 16 -3.71 8.21 -38.03
C GLU A 16 -5.17 8.05 -37.61
N GLY A 17 -5.68 6.82 -37.51
CA GLY A 17 -7.05 6.54 -37.09
C GLY A 17 -7.29 6.73 -35.58
N SER A 18 -8.56 6.79 -35.22
CA SER A 18 -9.05 6.68 -33.84
C SER A 18 -8.63 5.36 -33.19
N LEU A 19 -8.75 5.26 -31.86
CA LEU A 19 -8.45 4.02 -31.14
C LEU A 19 -9.29 2.85 -31.68
N GLU A 20 -10.57 3.09 -31.96
CA GLU A 20 -11.51 2.11 -32.49
C GLU A 20 -11.11 1.65 -33.91
N GLU A 21 -10.74 2.58 -34.79
CA GLU A 21 -10.30 2.27 -36.16
C GLU A 21 -8.97 1.50 -36.16
N ALA A 22 -8.02 1.87 -35.30
CA ALA A 22 -6.76 1.18 -35.16
C ALA A 22 -6.96 -0.26 -34.63
N LEU A 23 -7.79 -0.46 -33.61
CA LEU A 23 -8.09 -1.80 -33.09
C LEU A 23 -8.79 -2.68 -34.11
N MET A 24 -9.70 -2.10 -34.90
CA MET A 24 -10.37 -2.81 -36.01
C MET A 24 -9.37 -3.20 -37.11
N ALA A 25 -8.47 -2.29 -37.50
CA ALA A 25 -7.42 -2.59 -38.48
C ALA A 25 -6.50 -3.72 -38.01
N ILE A 26 -6.14 -3.75 -36.71
CA ILE A 26 -5.35 -4.85 -36.12
C ILE A 26 -6.10 -6.18 -36.23
N GLU A 27 -7.37 -6.19 -35.82
CA GLU A 27 -8.19 -7.41 -35.82
C GLU A 27 -8.36 -7.98 -37.24
N VAL A 28 -8.59 -7.12 -38.23
CA VAL A 28 -8.74 -7.52 -39.63
C VAL A 28 -7.42 -8.01 -40.21
N LEU A 29 -6.36 -7.19 -40.14
CA LEU A 29 -5.06 -7.53 -40.72
C LEU A 29 -4.45 -8.79 -40.11
N SER A 30 -4.71 -9.07 -38.82
CA SER A 30 -4.22 -10.28 -38.15
C SER A 30 -4.84 -11.59 -38.65
N GLN A 31 -5.98 -11.50 -39.35
CA GLN A 31 -6.68 -12.66 -39.91
C GLN A 31 -6.33 -12.88 -41.39
N ILE A 32 -5.60 -11.95 -42.00
CA ILE A 32 -5.14 -12.06 -43.38
C ILE A 32 -3.79 -12.78 -43.38
N ASP A 33 -3.72 -13.93 -44.06
CA ASP A 33 -2.47 -14.67 -44.25
C ASP A 33 -1.65 -14.05 -45.39
N ASP A 34 -1.18 -12.81 -45.17
CA ASP A 34 -0.38 -12.02 -46.12
C ASP A 34 0.85 -11.41 -45.40
N PRO A 35 2.09 -11.66 -45.88
CA PRO A 35 3.30 -11.02 -45.34
C PRO A 35 3.25 -9.49 -45.35
N GLU A 36 2.58 -8.86 -46.31
CA GLU A 36 2.45 -7.39 -46.35
C GLU A 36 1.57 -6.89 -45.20
N ALA A 37 0.46 -7.59 -44.90
CA ALA A 37 -0.39 -7.29 -43.74
C ALA A 37 0.37 -7.44 -42.42
N ARG A 38 1.19 -8.50 -42.27
CA ARG A 38 2.05 -8.69 -41.09
C ARG A 38 3.11 -7.59 -40.95
N THR A 39 3.70 -7.16 -42.07
CA THR A 39 4.67 -6.05 -42.09
C THR A 39 4.03 -4.74 -41.61
N LEU A 40 2.82 -4.42 -42.08
CA LEU A 40 2.08 -3.24 -41.65
C LEU A 40 1.78 -3.25 -40.14
N LEU A 41 1.42 -4.41 -39.59
CA LEU A 41 1.22 -4.59 -38.15
C LEU A 41 2.52 -4.36 -37.36
N ILE A 42 3.66 -4.89 -37.83
CA ILE A 42 4.95 -4.70 -37.16
C ILE A 42 5.40 -3.22 -37.23
N GLU A 43 5.23 -2.55 -38.37
CA GLU A 43 5.54 -1.12 -38.52
C GLU A 43 4.67 -0.23 -37.61
N ALA A 44 3.47 -0.70 -37.26
CA ALA A 44 2.56 0.01 -36.37
C ALA A 44 2.92 -0.11 -34.88
N LEU A 45 3.93 -0.92 -34.49
CA LEU A 45 4.36 -1.03 -33.09
C LEU A 45 4.86 0.30 -32.49
N LYS A 46 5.19 1.27 -33.33
CA LYS A 46 5.53 2.66 -32.93
C LYS A 46 4.31 3.53 -32.57
N ASN A 47 3.08 3.02 -32.72
CA ASN A 47 1.87 3.80 -32.48
C ASN A 47 1.89 4.45 -31.08
N PRO A 48 1.53 5.75 -30.93
CA PRO A 48 1.64 6.46 -29.65
C PRO A 48 0.70 5.92 -28.57
N LEU A 49 -0.45 5.34 -28.94
CA LEU A 49 -1.45 4.79 -28.03
C LEU A 49 -0.99 3.44 -27.48
N TRP A 50 -0.96 3.30 -26.16
CA TRP A 50 -0.50 2.06 -25.52
C TRP A 50 -1.47 0.90 -25.73
N GLN A 51 -2.77 1.19 -25.85
CA GLN A 51 -3.81 0.21 -26.13
C GLN A 51 -3.61 -0.44 -27.51
N VAL A 52 -3.27 0.37 -28.52
CA VAL A 52 -3.01 -0.11 -29.88
C VAL A 52 -1.76 -0.97 -29.91
N ARG A 53 -0.67 -0.56 -29.23
CA ARG A 53 0.55 -1.38 -29.14
C ARG A 53 0.32 -2.73 -28.46
N ASN A 54 -0.45 -2.76 -27.37
CA ASN A 54 -0.76 -4.02 -26.70
C ASN A 54 -1.60 -4.94 -27.61
N ALA A 55 -2.59 -4.39 -28.31
CA ALA A 55 -3.38 -5.16 -29.27
C ALA A 55 -2.54 -5.69 -30.44
N LEU A 56 -1.58 -4.90 -30.94
CA LEU A 56 -0.63 -5.34 -31.97
C LEU A 56 0.21 -6.53 -31.49
N VAL A 57 0.75 -6.46 -30.26
CA VAL A 57 1.53 -7.56 -29.68
C VAL A 57 0.68 -8.82 -29.57
N GLU A 58 -0.53 -8.71 -29.02
CA GLU A 58 -1.46 -9.86 -28.88
C GLU A 58 -1.82 -10.48 -30.25
N ALA A 59 -2.04 -9.64 -31.26
CA ALA A 59 -2.43 -10.07 -32.60
C ALA A 59 -1.26 -10.68 -33.40
N LEU A 60 -0.05 -10.16 -33.23
CA LEU A 60 1.14 -10.61 -33.96
C LEU A 60 1.65 -11.96 -33.45
N ILE A 61 1.62 -12.22 -32.15
CA ILE A 61 2.13 -13.48 -31.56
C ILE A 61 1.69 -14.72 -32.37
N PRO A 62 0.39 -15.02 -32.57
CA PRO A 62 -0.02 -16.25 -33.25
C PRO A 62 0.33 -16.34 -34.74
N ILE A 63 0.70 -15.24 -35.40
CA ILE A 63 0.86 -15.18 -36.87
C ILE A 63 2.30 -14.92 -37.33
N ILE A 64 3.23 -14.64 -36.43
CA ILE A 64 4.65 -14.43 -36.77
C ILE A 64 5.30 -15.75 -37.22
N SER A 65 6.02 -15.67 -38.34
CA SER A 65 6.83 -16.73 -38.94
C SER A 65 8.31 -16.32 -39.06
N GLU A 66 9.17 -17.20 -39.59
CA GLU A 66 10.60 -16.94 -39.77
C GLU A 66 10.86 -15.69 -40.64
N VAL A 67 9.96 -15.39 -41.57
CA VAL A 67 10.06 -14.27 -42.52
C VAL A 67 10.09 -12.91 -41.81
N GLU A 68 9.33 -12.77 -40.72
CA GLU A 68 9.19 -11.49 -40.02
C GLU A 68 10.28 -11.26 -38.95
N VAL A 69 11.08 -12.28 -38.63
CA VAL A 69 12.09 -12.21 -37.57
C VAL A 69 13.13 -11.10 -37.80
N PRO A 70 13.70 -10.89 -39.02
CA PRO A 70 14.62 -9.79 -39.28
C PRO A 70 14.03 -8.41 -38.97
N LEU A 71 12.76 -8.19 -39.31
CA LEU A 71 12.08 -6.93 -39.06
C LEU A 71 11.83 -6.71 -37.57
N LEU A 72 11.48 -7.76 -36.82
CA LEU A 72 11.35 -7.68 -35.37
C LEU A 72 12.69 -7.34 -34.70
N ILE A 73 13.79 -7.94 -35.17
CA ILE A 73 15.14 -7.62 -34.70
C ILE A 73 15.48 -6.14 -34.97
N GLU A 74 15.16 -5.63 -36.16
CA GLU A 74 15.33 -4.20 -36.47
C GLU A 74 14.55 -3.33 -35.48
N LYS A 75 13.30 -3.70 -35.15
CA LYS A 75 12.46 -2.95 -34.20
C LYS A 75 13.01 -2.96 -32.78
N MET A 76 13.77 -3.99 -32.38
CA MET A 76 14.49 -3.99 -31.10
C MET A 76 15.60 -2.93 -31.02
N LYS A 77 16.10 -2.43 -32.16
CA LYS A 77 17.11 -1.35 -32.22
C LYS A 77 16.50 0.05 -32.30
N SER A 78 15.17 0.17 -32.35
CA SER A 78 14.48 1.47 -32.44
C SER A 78 14.83 2.37 -31.25
N GLN A 79 14.91 3.69 -31.46
CA GLN A 79 15.05 4.67 -30.38
C GLN A 79 13.80 4.72 -29.47
N SER A 80 12.65 4.26 -29.97
CA SER A 80 11.41 4.17 -29.21
C SER A 80 11.44 2.97 -28.25
N ALA A 81 11.58 3.23 -26.94
CA ALA A 81 11.51 2.18 -25.90
C ALA A 81 10.22 1.35 -25.98
N LYS A 82 9.13 1.99 -26.40
CA LYS A 82 7.82 1.36 -26.61
C LYS A 82 7.87 0.29 -27.71
N GLU A 83 8.52 0.60 -28.82
CA GLU A 83 8.66 -0.29 -29.97
C GLU A 83 9.63 -1.44 -29.65
N ARG A 84 10.75 -1.14 -28.98
CA ARG A 84 11.71 -2.16 -28.50
C ARG A 84 11.03 -3.19 -27.59
N ASN A 85 10.26 -2.71 -26.61
CA ASN A 85 9.57 -3.58 -25.66
C ASN A 85 8.49 -4.43 -26.32
N ALA A 86 7.76 -3.88 -27.29
CA ALA A 86 6.73 -4.60 -28.03
C ALA A 86 7.35 -5.71 -28.90
N SER A 87 8.42 -5.40 -29.64
CA SER A 87 9.14 -6.40 -30.43
C SER A 87 9.72 -7.51 -29.55
N ARG A 88 10.39 -7.15 -28.45
CA ARG A 88 10.91 -8.14 -27.47
C ARG A 88 9.81 -9.04 -26.93
N SER A 89 8.62 -8.48 -26.63
CA SER A 89 7.47 -9.28 -26.16
C SER A 89 7.03 -10.31 -27.21
N ILE A 90 6.91 -9.91 -28.47
CA ILE A 90 6.54 -10.80 -29.59
C ILE A 90 7.59 -11.91 -29.73
N MET A 91 8.87 -11.55 -29.73
CA MET A 91 9.98 -12.49 -29.90
C MET A 91 10.07 -13.50 -28.74
N ASN A 92 9.85 -13.07 -27.50
CA ASN A 92 9.79 -13.96 -26.34
C ASN A 92 8.64 -14.97 -26.45
N ASN A 93 7.46 -14.53 -26.89
CA ASN A 93 6.29 -15.39 -27.02
C ASN A 93 6.35 -16.33 -28.24
N ARG A 94 7.20 -16.01 -29.23
CA ARG A 94 7.44 -16.83 -30.43
C ARG A 94 8.86 -17.38 -30.50
N GLY A 95 9.39 -17.76 -29.33
CA GLY A 95 10.70 -18.40 -29.21
C GLY A 95 10.84 -19.68 -30.05
N ASP A 96 9.75 -20.42 -30.30
CA ASP A 96 9.74 -21.61 -31.17
C ASP A 96 10.12 -21.32 -32.63
N VAL A 97 9.90 -20.10 -33.12
CA VAL A 97 10.31 -19.65 -34.46
C VAL A 97 11.59 -18.83 -34.39
N VAL A 98 11.67 -17.92 -33.42
CA VAL A 98 12.77 -16.98 -33.30
C VAL A 98 14.08 -17.67 -32.90
N ILE A 99 14.05 -18.58 -31.92
CA ILE A 99 15.27 -19.23 -31.41
C ILE A 99 15.97 -20.06 -32.49
N PRO A 100 15.30 -20.96 -33.25
CA PRO A 100 15.96 -21.71 -34.32
C PRO A 100 16.58 -20.82 -35.40
N PHE A 101 15.91 -19.72 -35.77
CA PHE A 101 16.44 -18.75 -36.73
C PHE A 101 17.73 -18.09 -36.23
N LEU A 102 17.75 -17.63 -34.98
CA LEU A 102 18.92 -16.99 -34.38
C LEU A 102 20.09 -17.97 -34.20
N VAL A 103 19.81 -19.21 -33.76
CA VAL A 103 20.83 -20.25 -33.62
C VAL A 103 21.49 -20.57 -34.95
N LYS A 104 20.70 -20.67 -36.04
CA LYS A 104 21.23 -20.87 -37.40
C LYS A 104 22.16 -19.72 -37.81
N ASN A 105 21.81 -18.49 -37.46
CA ASN A 105 22.56 -17.29 -37.81
C ASN A 105 23.87 -17.12 -37.03
N LEU A 106 24.10 -17.88 -35.95
CA LEU A 106 25.41 -17.95 -35.28
C LEU A 106 26.52 -18.47 -36.20
N GLN A 107 26.19 -19.12 -37.31
CA GLN A 107 27.14 -19.58 -38.33
C GLN A 107 27.14 -18.72 -39.59
N SER A 108 26.52 -17.53 -39.54
CA SER A 108 26.50 -16.60 -40.67
C SER A 108 27.92 -16.15 -41.04
N PRO A 109 28.26 -16.03 -42.34
CA PRO A 109 29.52 -15.42 -42.76
C PRO A 109 29.61 -13.93 -42.37
N ASP A 110 28.47 -13.28 -42.16
CA ASP A 110 28.39 -11.88 -41.73
C ASP A 110 28.54 -11.75 -40.21
N VAL A 111 29.55 -10.99 -39.78
CA VAL A 111 29.90 -10.71 -38.38
C VAL A 111 28.75 -10.00 -37.65
N ASP A 112 28.12 -9.02 -38.30
CA ASP A 112 27.05 -8.23 -37.68
C ASP A 112 25.81 -9.08 -37.42
N VAL A 113 25.54 -10.06 -38.29
CA VAL A 113 24.44 -11.02 -38.12
C VAL A 113 24.71 -11.95 -36.93
N ARG A 114 25.96 -12.39 -36.72
CA ARG A 114 26.32 -13.22 -35.55
C ARG A 114 26.16 -12.45 -34.24
N ILE A 115 26.74 -11.25 -34.15
CA ILE A 115 26.62 -10.35 -32.99
C ILE A 115 25.16 -10.10 -32.66
N LEU A 116 24.37 -9.72 -33.66
CA LEU A 116 22.96 -9.42 -33.49
C LEU A 116 22.16 -10.62 -32.98
N SER A 117 22.52 -11.82 -33.46
CA SER A 117 21.86 -13.06 -33.03
C SER A 117 22.19 -13.38 -31.57
N LEU A 118 23.45 -13.23 -31.15
CA LEU A 118 23.88 -13.43 -29.76
C LEU A 118 23.20 -12.45 -28.81
N ASN A 119 23.23 -11.16 -29.13
CA ASN A 119 22.59 -10.12 -28.32
C ASN A 119 21.09 -10.38 -28.20
N THR A 120 20.44 -10.76 -29.30
CA THR A 120 19.01 -11.09 -29.29
C THR A 120 18.72 -12.31 -28.42
N LEU A 121 19.51 -13.38 -28.52
CA LEU A 121 19.36 -14.59 -27.69
C LEU A 121 19.49 -14.29 -26.19
N GLY A 122 20.45 -13.44 -25.81
CA GLY A 122 20.60 -12.94 -24.44
C GLY A 122 19.39 -12.13 -23.99
N MET A 123 18.97 -11.15 -24.79
CA MET A 123 17.84 -10.26 -24.47
C MET A 123 16.50 -10.99 -24.30
N ILE A 124 16.25 -12.03 -25.12
CA ILE A 124 15.03 -12.85 -25.03
C ILE A 124 15.13 -13.97 -23.98
N LYS A 125 16.26 -14.07 -23.28
CA LYS A 125 16.54 -15.07 -22.24
C LYS A 125 16.41 -16.51 -22.74
N ALA A 126 16.90 -16.79 -23.94
CA ALA A 126 16.86 -18.12 -24.58
C ALA A 126 17.82 -19.15 -23.94
N ARG A 127 17.60 -19.54 -22.68
CA ARG A 127 18.48 -20.45 -21.92
C ARG A 127 18.76 -21.79 -22.61
N GLY A 128 17.85 -22.26 -23.48
CA GLY A 128 18.05 -23.48 -24.26
C GLY A 128 19.20 -23.43 -25.27
N THR A 129 19.78 -22.25 -25.55
CA THR A 129 20.85 -22.07 -26.55
C THR A 129 22.26 -21.93 -25.96
N ILE A 130 22.43 -22.20 -24.66
CA ILE A 130 23.73 -22.03 -23.98
C ILE A 130 24.82 -22.84 -24.69
N ASN A 131 24.56 -24.11 -25.01
CA ASN A 131 25.53 -24.98 -25.69
C ASN A 131 25.92 -24.48 -27.09
N GLU A 132 24.99 -23.85 -27.80
CA GLU A 132 25.23 -23.24 -29.11
C GLU A 132 26.08 -21.98 -28.98
N ILE A 133 25.82 -21.14 -27.98
CA ILE A 133 26.58 -19.92 -27.71
C ILE A 133 28.01 -20.25 -27.24
N LEU A 134 28.20 -21.30 -26.42
CA LEU A 134 29.52 -21.74 -25.98
C LEU A 134 30.46 -22.06 -27.15
N LYS A 135 29.94 -22.57 -28.27
CA LYS A 135 30.74 -22.86 -29.48
C LYS A 135 31.26 -21.60 -30.18
N VAL A 136 30.68 -20.44 -29.87
CA VAL A 136 31.02 -19.14 -30.47
C VAL A 136 32.09 -18.40 -29.64
N LEU A 137 32.46 -18.91 -28.46
CA LEU A 137 33.52 -18.31 -27.62
C LEU A 137 34.92 -18.31 -28.26
N ASP A 138 35.10 -19.09 -29.32
CA ASP A 138 36.34 -19.19 -30.10
C ASP A 138 36.17 -18.63 -31.53
N ASP A 139 35.16 -17.79 -31.77
CA ASP A 139 34.96 -17.08 -33.04
C ASP A 139 36.21 -16.25 -33.41
N PRO A 140 36.63 -16.20 -34.69
CA PRO A 140 37.79 -15.40 -35.10
C PRO A 140 37.60 -13.90 -34.81
N ASP A 141 36.37 -13.39 -34.87
CA ASP A 141 36.08 -11.99 -34.60
C ASP A 141 35.96 -11.72 -33.10
N GLN A 142 36.65 -10.70 -32.60
CA GLN A 142 36.66 -10.36 -31.19
C GLN A 142 35.28 -9.90 -30.68
N ASN A 143 34.59 -9.06 -31.45
CA ASN A 143 33.29 -8.52 -31.03
C ASN A 143 32.25 -9.64 -30.93
N VAL A 144 32.34 -10.65 -31.81
CA VAL A 144 31.47 -11.84 -31.73
C VAL A 144 31.73 -12.64 -30.46
N ARG A 145 33.00 -12.84 -30.07
CA ARG A 145 33.33 -13.50 -28.80
C ARG A 145 32.78 -12.73 -27.60
N GLU A 146 32.94 -11.41 -27.60
CA GLU A 146 32.43 -10.53 -26.53
C GLU A 146 30.91 -10.61 -26.41
N SER A 147 30.18 -10.51 -27.52
CA SER A 147 28.72 -10.68 -27.54
C SER A 147 28.28 -12.07 -27.08
N ALA A 148 29.08 -13.12 -27.33
CA ALA A 148 28.78 -14.45 -26.83
C ALA A 148 28.94 -14.53 -25.30
N ILE A 149 29.97 -13.90 -24.74
CA ILE A 149 30.21 -13.83 -23.30
C ILE A 149 29.10 -13.01 -22.61
N GLU A 150 28.75 -11.85 -23.15
CA GLU A 150 27.64 -11.01 -22.67
C GLU A 150 26.32 -11.77 -22.69
N ALA A 151 26.02 -12.48 -23.79
CA ALA A 151 24.82 -13.31 -23.88
C ALA A 151 24.78 -14.40 -22.80
N LEU A 152 25.90 -15.07 -22.49
CA LEU A 152 25.96 -16.06 -21.41
C LEU A 152 25.74 -15.43 -20.03
N GLY A 153 26.29 -14.24 -19.79
CA GLY A 153 26.02 -13.42 -18.62
C GLY A 153 24.52 -13.13 -18.45
N GLU A 154 23.91 -12.62 -19.51
CA GLU A 154 22.49 -12.32 -19.57
C GLU A 154 21.57 -13.53 -19.38
N LEU A 155 21.98 -14.71 -19.83
CA LEU A 155 21.24 -15.96 -19.68
C LEU A 155 21.34 -16.55 -18.27
N LYS A 156 22.29 -16.07 -17.46
CA LYS A 156 22.69 -16.66 -16.18
C LYS A 156 23.10 -18.13 -16.34
N ALA A 157 24.11 -18.37 -17.16
CA ALA A 157 24.67 -19.69 -17.44
C ALA A 157 25.51 -20.22 -16.25
N GLU A 158 24.85 -20.46 -15.11
CA GLU A 158 25.48 -20.86 -13.83
C GLU A 158 26.34 -22.11 -13.95
N ARG A 159 25.86 -23.13 -14.67
CA ARG A 159 26.59 -24.41 -14.87
C ARG A 159 27.88 -24.25 -15.68
N GLU A 160 28.01 -23.14 -16.39
CA GLU A 160 29.12 -22.83 -17.28
C GLU A 160 30.11 -21.82 -16.66
N ALA A 161 29.89 -21.39 -15.42
CA ALA A 161 30.76 -20.44 -14.72
C ALA A 161 32.21 -20.93 -14.61
N GLU A 162 32.40 -22.23 -14.35
CA GLU A 162 33.73 -22.85 -14.33
C GLU A 162 34.44 -22.72 -15.69
N LEU A 163 33.76 -23.09 -16.78
CA LEU A 163 34.30 -23.01 -18.14
C LEU A 163 34.65 -21.56 -18.52
N LEU A 164 33.78 -20.60 -18.19
CA LEU A 164 34.04 -19.19 -18.46
C LEU A 164 35.21 -18.65 -17.63
N THR A 165 35.35 -19.10 -16.38
CA THR A 165 36.48 -18.75 -15.52
C THR A 165 37.80 -19.27 -16.11
N GLU A 166 37.83 -20.51 -16.62
CA GLU A 166 39.03 -21.05 -17.26
C GLU A 166 39.35 -20.34 -18.59
N LYS A 167 38.35 -20.09 -19.45
CA LYS A 167 38.55 -19.32 -20.69
C LYS A 167 39.02 -17.88 -20.45
N MET A 168 38.61 -17.26 -19.34
CA MET A 168 39.13 -15.95 -18.93
C MET A 168 40.62 -16.02 -18.59
N LYS A 169 41.07 -17.06 -17.87
CA LYS A 169 42.49 -17.25 -17.50
C LYS A 169 43.38 -17.45 -18.71
N GLU A 170 42.86 -18.04 -19.79
CA GLU A 170 43.58 -18.22 -21.06
C GLU A 170 43.84 -16.91 -21.81
N ARG A 171 43.15 -15.81 -21.46
CA ARG A 171 43.34 -14.50 -22.11
C ARG A 171 44.59 -13.80 -21.58
N GLU A 172 45.46 -13.40 -22.51
CA GLU A 172 46.72 -12.72 -22.18
C GLU A 172 46.50 -11.26 -21.76
N GLY A 173 45.60 -10.53 -22.44
CA GLY A 173 45.32 -9.12 -22.17
C GLY A 173 44.29 -8.91 -21.07
N ASP A 174 44.51 -7.91 -20.20
CA ASP A 174 43.54 -7.56 -19.15
C ASP A 174 42.22 -7.05 -19.74
N TRP A 175 42.27 -6.25 -20.81
CA TRP A 175 41.06 -5.81 -21.53
C TRP A 175 40.18 -6.98 -22.01
N ASP A 176 40.81 -8.07 -22.45
CA ASP A 176 40.09 -9.26 -22.94
C ASP A 176 39.42 -10.05 -21.81
N LYS A 177 39.77 -9.80 -20.55
CA LYS A 177 39.16 -10.43 -19.37
C LYS A 177 37.93 -9.68 -18.88
N ILE A 178 37.79 -8.39 -19.17
CA ILE A 178 36.67 -7.56 -18.68
C ILE A 178 35.30 -8.15 -19.08
N PRO A 179 35.05 -8.57 -20.33
CA PRO A 179 33.78 -9.18 -20.70
C PRO A 179 33.46 -10.42 -19.87
N TYR A 180 34.46 -11.26 -19.58
CA TYR A 180 34.30 -12.43 -18.73
C TYR A 180 33.99 -12.05 -17.28
N ILE A 181 34.71 -11.09 -16.70
CA ILE A 181 34.49 -10.61 -15.33
C ILE A 181 33.05 -10.10 -15.17
N VAL A 182 32.59 -9.26 -16.11
CA VAL A 182 31.22 -8.72 -16.11
C VAL A 182 30.19 -9.85 -16.24
N ALA A 183 30.39 -10.79 -17.17
CA ALA A 183 29.49 -11.92 -17.35
C ALA A 183 29.45 -12.85 -16.14
N LEU A 184 30.59 -13.17 -15.53
CA LEU A 184 30.66 -13.97 -14.30
C LEU A 184 29.93 -13.29 -13.14
N GLY A 185 30.06 -11.97 -13.02
CA GLY A 185 29.26 -11.16 -12.10
C GLY A 185 27.76 -11.27 -12.34
N GLN A 186 27.31 -11.23 -13.60
CA GLN A 186 25.89 -11.37 -13.97
C GLN A 186 25.35 -12.79 -13.77
N ILE A 187 26.19 -13.81 -13.99
CA ILE A 187 25.87 -15.21 -13.75
C ILE A 187 25.63 -15.44 -12.26
N GLY A 188 26.46 -14.84 -11.40
CA GLY A 188 26.30 -14.89 -9.96
C GLY A 188 26.75 -16.20 -9.32
N ASP A 189 27.46 -17.07 -10.06
CA ASP A 189 27.95 -18.33 -9.52
C ASP A 189 29.23 -18.12 -8.69
N PRO A 190 29.26 -18.57 -7.43
CA PRO A 190 30.41 -18.34 -6.57
C PRO A 190 31.71 -19.06 -6.95
N TYR A 191 31.72 -19.95 -7.94
CA TYR A 191 32.92 -20.59 -8.46
C TYR A 191 33.98 -19.56 -8.91
N ALA A 192 33.55 -18.42 -9.45
CA ALA A 192 34.44 -17.39 -9.98
C ALA A 192 35.22 -16.64 -8.89
N ILE A 193 34.71 -16.60 -7.64
CA ILE A 193 35.22 -15.74 -6.56
C ILE A 193 36.72 -15.88 -6.31
N PRO A 194 37.30 -17.09 -6.13
CA PRO A 194 38.75 -17.21 -5.89
C PRO A 194 39.60 -16.62 -7.02
N THR A 195 39.15 -16.76 -8.27
CA THR A 195 39.86 -16.20 -9.42
C THR A 195 39.71 -14.69 -9.47
N LEU A 196 38.49 -14.15 -9.26
CA LEU A 196 38.24 -12.71 -9.20
C LEU A 196 39.07 -12.03 -8.09
N LEU A 197 39.13 -12.63 -6.91
CA LEU A 197 39.96 -12.13 -5.81
C LEU A 197 41.45 -12.03 -6.16
N SER A 198 41.96 -12.96 -6.99
CA SER A 198 43.35 -12.91 -7.44
C SER A 198 43.67 -11.79 -8.44
N LEU A 199 42.65 -11.07 -8.93
CA LEU A 199 42.77 -9.97 -9.88
C LEU A 199 42.61 -8.58 -9.23
N LEU A 200 42.37 -8.51 -7.91
CA LEU A 200 42.22 -7.26 -7.17
C LEU A 200 43.52 -6.41 -7.12
N ASP A 201 44.67 -6.98 -7.51
CA ASP A 201 45.94 -6.25 -7.64
C ASP A 201 46.12 -5.59 -9.02
N ARG A 202 45.19 -5.83 -9.95
CA ARG A 202 45.26 -5.31 -11.33
C ARG A 202 44.44 -4.03 -11.44
N GLU A 203 45.11 -2.90 -11.49
CA GLU A 203 44.51 -1.56 -11.57
C GLU A 203 43.42 -1.44 -12.65
N ILE A 204 43.66 -1.94 -13.86
CA ILE A 204 42.70 -1.91 -14.98
C ILE A 204 41.44 -2.75 -14.69
N LEU A 205 41.60 -3.84 -13.93
CA LEU A 205 40.52 -4.78 -13.63
C LEU A 205 39.84 -4.50 -12.28
N LEU A 206 40.40 -3.61 -11.46
CA LEU A 206 39.99 -3.45 -10.07
C LEU A 206 38.50 -3.14 -9.95
N LEU A 207 38.02 -2.10 -10.64
CA LEU A 207 36.61 -1.70 -10.62
C LEU A 207 35.66 -2.82 -11.11
N PRO A 208 35.84 -3.42 -12.31
CA PRO A 208 34.95 -4.49 -12.77
C PRO A 208 35.02 -5.75 -11.91
N VAL A 209 36.16 -6.05 -11.29
CA VAL A 209 36.31 -7.18 -10.35
C VAL A 209 35.51 -6.93 -9.07
N ILE A 210 35.60 -5.74 -8.46
CA ILE A 210 34.81 -5.38 -7.28
C ILE A 210 33.31 -5.44 -7.62
N GLU A 211 32.91 -4.90 -8.77
CA GLU A 211 31.52 -4.97 -9.25
C GLU A 211 31.04 -6.42 -9.43
N ALA A 212 31.86 -7.28 -10.04
CA ALA A 212 31.51 -8.68 -10.24
C ALA A 212 31.38 -9.44 -8.91
N ILE A 213 32.32 -9.24 -7.97
CA ILE A 213 32.24 -9.85 -6.63
C ILE A 213 30.97 -9.38 -5.90
N GLY A 214 30.64 -8.08 -5.99
CA GLY A 214 29.41 -7.53 -5.41
C GLY A 214 28.14 -8.13 -6.00
N LYS A 215 28.09 -8.36 -7.32
CA LYS A 215 26.95 -9.00 -7.99
C LYS A 215 26.81 -10.49 -7.68
N ILE A 216 27.93 -11.20 -7.47
CA ILE A 216 27.92 -12.59 -7.02
C ILE A 216 27.45 -12.69 -5.56
N ALA A 217 27.78 -11.68 -4.74
CA ALA A 217 27.32 -11.54 -3.35
C ALA A 217 27.72 -12.71 -2.42
N ASP A 218 28.82 -13.40 -2.70
CA ASP A 218 29.34 -14.51 -1.88
C ASP A 218 30.23 -14.01 -0.74
N GLU A 219 30.09 -14.63 0.44
CA GLU A 219 30.73 -14.20 1.69
C GLU A 219 32.26 -14.21 1.65
N ARG A 220 32.87 -15.03 0.78
CA ARG A 220 34.34 -15.07 0.61
C ARG A 220 34.88 -13.77 0.01
N GLY A 221 34.03 -12.99 -0.65
CA GLY A 221 34.34 -11.66 -1.15
C GLY A 221 34.38 -10.58 -0.08
N PHE A 222 33.77 -10.79 1.10
CA PHE A 222 33.58 -9.74 2.09
C PHE A 222 34.92 -9.20 2.65
N LEU A 223 35.71 -10.08 3.26
CA LEU A 223 36.95 -9.68 3.94
C LEU A 223 38.02 -9.11 2.99
N PRO A 224 38.24 -9.65 1.77
CA PRO A 224 39.21 -9.10 0.84
C PRO A 224 38.87 -7.72 0.28
N LEU A 225 37.60 -7.32 0.29
CA LEU A 225 37.17 -6.03 -0.24
C LEU A 225 37.32 -4.87 0.76
N ILE A 226 37.37 -5.16 2.08
CA ILE A 226 37.50 -4.15 3.14
C ILE A 226 38.63 -3.12 2.90
N PRO A 227 39.86 -3.51 2.48
CA PRO A 227 40.94 -2.54 2.27
C PRO A 227 40.62 -1.42 1.26
N PHE A 228 39.74 -1.68 0.30
CA PHE A 228 39.37 -0.72 -0.75
C PHE A 228 38.40 0.37 -0.28
N LEU A 229 37.88 0.28 0.96
CA LEU A 229 37.09 1.35 1.59
C LEU A 229 37.88 2.64 1.85
N THR A 230 39.21 2.57 1.78
CA THR A 230 40.11 3.73 1.94
C THR A 230 40.88 4.07 0.66
N HIS A 231 40.44 3.55 -0.48
CA HIS A 231 41.07 3.81 -1.77
C HIS A 231 41.05 5.30 -2.12
N GLU A 232 42.06 5.76 -2.87
CA GLU A 232 42.19 7.18 -3.23
C GLU A 232 41.16 7.64 -4.27
N ASP A 233 40.74 6.72 -5.13
CA ASP A 233 39.66 6.88 -6.10
C ASP A 233 38.29 6.63 -5.43
N GLY A 234 37.42 7.65 -5.48
CA GLY A 234 36.08 7.60 -4.92
C GLY A 234 35.15 6.59 -5.60
N ASP A 235 35.34 6.31 -6.89
CA ASP A 235 34.52 5.33 -7.61
C ASP A 235 34.77 3.91 -7.09
N ILE A 236 36.01 3.61 -6.73
CA ILE A 236 36.38 2.34 -6.09
C ILE A 236 35.75 2.25 -4.69
N VAL A 237 35.74 3.33 -3.92
CA VAL A 237 35.10 3.35 -2.59
C VAL A 237 33.59 3.08 -2.72
N VAL A 238 32.90 3.78 -3.62
CA VAL A 238 31.46 3.60 -3.87
C VAL A 238 31.15 2.17 -4.31
N GLN A 239 31.92 1.65 -5.27
CA GLN A 239 31.72 0.29 -5.76
C GLN A 239 32.02 -0.77 -4.69
N THR A 240 33.01 -0.53 -3.82
CA THR A 240 33.33 -1.39 -2.68
C THR A 240 32.21 -1.37 -1.63
N LEU A 241 31.68 -0.20 -1.30
CA LEU A 241 30.54 -0.06 -0.39
C LEU A 241 29.31 -0.82 -0.92
N SER A 242 29.02 -0.66 -2.21
CA SER A 242 27.94 -1.38 -2.89
C SER A 242 28.15 -2.89 -2.81
N ALA A 243 29.34 -3.38 -3.17
CA ALA A 243 29.67 -4.81 -3.16
C ALA A 243 29.59 -5.42 -1.75
N LEU A 244 30.19 -4.77 -0.74
CA LEU A 244 30.14 -5.25 0.64
C LEU A 244 28.70 -5.27 1.18
N THR A 245 27.87 -4.28 0.82
CA THR A 245 26.47 -4.23 1.25
C THR A 245 25.68 -5.38 0.64
N SER A 246 25.84 -5.65 -0.66
CA SER A 246 25.19 -6.78 -1.32
C SER A 246 25.61 -8.12 -0.72
N ILE A 247 26.90 -8.32 -0.46
CA ILE A 247 27.40 -9.55 0.20
C ILE A 247 26.81 -9.69 1.61
N MET A 248 26.77 -8.59 2.38
CA MET A 248 26.20 -8.57 3.72
C MET A 248 24.72 -9.00 3.71
N GLU A 249 23.91 -8.36 2.86
CA GLU A 249 22.47 -8.63 2.74
C GLU A 249 22.19 -10.08 2.30
N GLU A 250 22.92 -10.60 1.31
CA GLU A 250 22.76 -11.96 0.83
C GLU A 250 23.21 -13.00 1.88
N THR A 251 24.31 -12.72 2.58
CA THR A 251 24.78 -13.61 3.67
C THR A 251 23.75 -13.65 4.81
N GLU A 252 23.18 -12.51 5.21
CA GLU A 252 22.10 -12.46 6.22
C GLU A 252 20.83 -13.19 5.77
N ALA A 253 20.46 -13.08 4.49
CA ALA A 253 19.33 -13.80 3.93
C ALA A 253 19.55 -15.32 3.99
N ASN A 254 20.76 -15.79 3.70
CA ASN A 254 21.12 -17.21 3.72
C ASN A 254 21.22 -17.78 5.15
N LEU A 255 21.60 -16.96 6.15
CA LEU A 255 21.55 -17.37 7.57
C LEU A 255 20.14 -17.77 8.02
N SER A 256 19.11 -17.13 7.45
CA SER A 256 17.70 -17.45 7.72
C SER A 256 17.32 -18.86 7.24
N GLN A 257 18.06 -19.42 6.28
CA GLN A 257 17.77 -20.70 5.64
C GLN A 257 18.62 -21.84 6.22
N GLU A 258 19.88 -21.59 6.56
CA GLU A 258 20.84 -22.64 6.93
C GLU A 258 21.33 -22.61 8.39
N ASN A 259 20.96 -21.58 9.18
CA ASN A 259 21.22 -21.52 10.62
C ASN A 259 22.72 -21.71 10.99
N LEU A 260 23.61 -20.86 10.44
CA LEU A 260 25.06 -20.86 10.74
C LEU A 260 25.54 -19.60 11.50
N PRO A 261 25.11 -19.35 12.75
CA PRO A 261 25.59 -18.22 13.57
C PRO A 261 27.10 -18.14 13.75
N GLU A 262 27.79 -19.28 13.69
CA GLU A 262 29.25 -19.36 13.87
C GLU A 262 30.00 -18.67 12.71
N LEU A 263 29.51 -18.81 11.47
CA LEU A 263 30.11 -18.16 10.30
C LEU A 263 29.95 -16.64 10.38
N LEU A 264 28.76 -16.16 10.75
CA LEU A 264 28.50 -14.73 10.93
C LEU A 264 29.40 -14.15 12.03
N ALA A 265 29.46 -14.80 13.20
CA ALA A 265 30.29 -14.34 14.31
C ALA A 265 31.78 -14.30 13.94
N TRP A 266 32.25 -15.29 13.18
CA TRP A 266 33.62 -15.31 12.66
C TRP A 266 33.87 -14.17 11.66
N LEU A 267 32.98 -13.99 10.66
CA LEU A 267 33.08 -12.93 9.66
C LEU A 267 33.09 -11.54 10.32
N GLN A 268 32.20 -11.29 11.28
CA GLN A 268 32.13 -10.02 12.01
C GLN A 268 33.41 -9.76 12.82
N GLY A 269 33.95 -10.78 13.51
CA GLY A 269 35.21 -10.65 14.25
C GLY A 269 36.40 -10.33 13.35
N GLU A 270 36.49 -11.01 12.20
CA GLU A 270 37.55 -10.81 11.21
C GLU A 270 37.42 -9.49 10.44
N ALA A 271 36.18 -9.05 10.19
CA ALA A 271 35.90 -7.78 9.55
C ALA A 271 36.27 -6.61 10.47
N LYS A 272 35.88 -6.69 11.75
CA LYS A 272 36.26 -5.74 12.78
C LYS A 272 37.78 -5.58 12.85
N ALA A 273 38.52 -6.68 12.94
CA ALA A 273 39.99 -6.64 13.01
C ALA A 273 40.62 -5.97 11.77
N ARG A 274 40.07 -6.22 10.57
CA ARG A 274 40.54 -5.57 9.34
C ARG A 274 40.23 -4.09 9.31
N VAL A 275 39.01 -3.68 9.66
CA VAL A 275 38.67 -2.24 9.65
C VAL A 275 39.41 -1.48 10.73
N GLU A 276 39.67 -2.07 11.91
CA GLU A 276 40.52 -1.48 12.94
C GLU A 276 41.98 -1.28 12.49
N SER A 277 42.44 -2.04 11.49
CA SER A 277 43.75 -1.87 10.86
C SER A 277 43.77 -0.84 9.73
N LEU A 278 42.60 -0.41 9.25
CA LEU A 278 42.48 0.67 8.28
C LEU A 278 42.74 2.02 8.93
N ASP A 279 43.11 2.99 8.10
CA ASP A 279 43.10 4.39 8.52
C ASP A 279 41.63 4.83 8.68
N VAL A 280 41.13 4.70 9.92
CA VAL A 280 39.75 5.05 10.30
C VAL A 280 39.45 6.52 9.98
N GLU A 281 40.45 7.41 10.09
CA GLU A 281 40.30 8.82 9.73
C GLU A 281 40.15 9.00 8.23
N ALA A 282 40.96 8.29 7.44
CA ALA A 282 40.79 8.29 5.99
C ALA A 282 39.42 7.73 5.58
N PHE A 283 38.96 6.63 6.20
CA PHE A 283 37.65 6.04 5.93
C PHE A 283 36.50 7.02 6.16
N PHE A 284 36.43 7.65 7.32
CA PHE A 284 35.39 8.64 7.61
C PHE A 284 35.51 9.87 6.73
N SER A 285 36.72 10.32 6.40
CA SER A 285 36.91 11.44 5.46
C SER A 285 36.37 11.09 4.07
N ARG A 286 36.61 9.87 3.57
CA ARG A 286 36.13 9.42 2.25
C ARG A 286 34.61 9.25 2.23
N ILE A 287 34.02 8.70 3.28
CA ILE A 287 32.56 8.56 3.35
C ILE A 287 31.87 9.92 3.31
N LEU A 288 32.45 10.97 3.90
CA LEU A 288 31.85 12.30 3.87
C LEU A 288 31.90 12.97 2.48
N GLU A 289 32.68 12.43 1.54
CA GLU A 289 32.83 12.91 0.16
C GLU A 289 31.87 12.24 -0.84
N VAL A 290 31.21 11.14 -0.46
CA VAL A 290 30.28 10.39 -1.34
C VAL A 290 28.82 10.84 -1.19
N SER A 291 27.93 10.26 -1.98
CA SER A 291 26.50 10.55 -1.95
C SER A 291 25.85 10.13 -0.62
N ASP A 292 24.73 10.74 -0.24
CA ASP A 292 24.00 10.36 0.99
C ASP A 292 23.49 8.90 0.94
N GLU A 293 23.23 8.36 -0.25
CA GLU A 293 22.91 6.94 -0.46
C GLU A 293 24.09 6.03 -0.08
N ASP A 294 25.30 6.40 -0.51
CA ASP A 294 26.53 5.65 -0.22
C ASP A 294 26.98 5.80 1.24
N ILE A 295 26.76 6.97 1.84
CA ILE A 295 26.92 7.15 3.29
C ILE A 295 26.01 6.17 4.02
N ASN A 296 24.75 6.09 3.62
CA ASN A 296 23.80 5.16 4.23
C ASN A 296 24.21 3.68 4.05
N ARG A 297 24.81 3.30 2.92
CA ARG A 297 25.43 1.96 2.75
C ARG A 297 26.57 1.75 3.74
N ALA A 298 27.48 2.72 3.86
CA ALA A 298 28.60 2.66 4.79
C ALA A 298 28.16 2.55 6.25
N LEU A 299 27.13 3.30 6.65
CA LEU A 299 26.56 3.23 8.00
C LEU A 299 25.92 1.86 8.27
N SER A 300 25.19 1.30 7.30
CA SER A 300 24.61 -0.05 7.42
C SER A 300 25.66 -1.14 7.65
N LEU A 301 26.83 -1.05 6.99
CA LEU A 301 27.93 -2.00 7.17
C LEU A 301 28.48 -2.03 8.60
N ASN A 302 28.29 -0.96 9.39
CA ASN A 302 28.77 -0.95 10.78
C ASN A 302 28.07 -2.01 11.65
N LYS A 303 26.91 -2.55 11.23
CA LYS A 303 26.27 -3.70 11.87
C LYS A 303 27.16 -4.93 11.89
N TRP A 304 28.06 -5.07 10.91
CA TRP A 304 29.02 -6.16 10.85
C TRP A 304 30.39 -5.77 11.38
N PHE A 305 30.81 -4.52 11.17
CA PHE A 305 32.11 -4.06 11.64
C PHE A 305 32.16 -3.84 13.16
N HIS A 306 31.04 -3.45 13.79
CA HIS A 306 30.94 -3.08 15.20
C HIS A 306 32.07 -2.12 15.63
N LEU A 307 32.32 -1.11 14.80
CA LEU A 307 33.37 -0.13 15.07
C LEU A 307 32.87 0.87 16.09
N PRO A 308 33.68 1.19 17.11
CA PRO A 308 33.39 2.33 17.97
C PRO A 308 33.46 3.61 17.15
N ILE A 309 32.31 4.25 16.90
CA ILE A 309 32.24 5.47 16.10
C ILE A 309 32.29 6.69 17.04
N PRO A 310 33.29 7.57 16.94
CA PRO A 310 33.32 8.81 17.73
C PRO A 310 32.10 9.68 17.39
N VAL A 311 31.40 10.17 18.42
CA VAL A 311 30.20 11.01 18.21
C VAL A 311 30.52 12.24 17.35
N SER A 312 31.72 12.81 17.48
CA SER A 312 32.17 13.93 16.63
C SER A 312 32.05 13.66 15.11
N ARG A 313 32.20 12.40 14.70
CA ARG A 313 32.13 11.96 13.29
C ARG A 313 30.69 11.76 12.81
N LEU A 314 29.77 11.43 13.71
CA LEU A 314 28.34 11.34 13.40
C LEU A 314 27.66 12.72 13.34
N LEU A 315 28.22 13.75 13.99
CA LEU A 315 27.63 15.09 14.05
C LEU A 315 27.24 15.68 12.68
N PRO A 316 28.09 15.63 11.63
CA PRO A 316 27.70 16.15 10.32
C PRO A 316 26.54 15.39 9.69
N LEU A 317 26.41 14.09 10.00
CA LEU A 317 25.40 13.18 9.44
C LEU A 317 24.05 13.31 10.16
N LEU A 318 24.06 13.45 11.49
CA LEU A 318 22.86 13.75 12.29
C LEU A 318 22.20 15.08 11.89
N CYS A 319 22.95 15.97 11.25
CA CYS A 319 22.44 17.25 10.75
C CYS A 319 21.84 17.17 9.33
N ARG A 320 22.01 16.06 8.60
CA ARG A 320 21.48 15.85 7.24
C ARG A 320 20.19 15.04 7.30
N GLU A 321 19.17 15.46 6.57
CA GLU A 321 17.85 14.80 6.60
C GLU A 321 17.92 13.33 6.16
N GLU A 322 18.67 13.02 5.11
CA GLU A 322 18.72 11.67 4.50
C GLU A 322 19.57 10.66 5.27
N THR A 323 20.51 11.10 6.11
CA THR A 323 21.44 10.20 6.83
C THR A 323 21.20 10.18 8.34
N ASN A 324 20.37 11.08 8.88
CA ASN A 324 20.15 11.22 10.31
C ASN A 324 19.62 9.93 10.97
N GLU A 325 18.65 9.24 10.36
CA GLU A 325 18.05 8.04 10.96
C GLU A 325 19.09 6.94 11.24
N LYS A 326 19.91 6.61 10.23
CA LYS A 326 20.98 5.62 10.35
C LYS A 326 22.14 6.10 11.23
N ALA A 327 22.49 7.39 11.14
CA ALA A 327 23.50 7.96 12.02
C ALA A 327 23.05 7.93 13.49
N GLU A 328 21.75 8.11 13.75
CA GLU A 328 21.16 7.98 15.08
C GLU A 328 21.16 6.52 15.54
N GLU A 329 20.78 5.55 14.70
CA GLU A 329 20.87 4.11 15.05
C GLU A 329 22.28 3.75 15.55
N LEU A 330 23.32 4.16 14.82
CA LEU A 330 24.71 3.92 15.18
C LEU A 330 25.17 4.70 16.41
N LEU A 331 24.66 5.92 16.59
CA LEU A 331 24.89 6.70 17.79
C LEU A 331 24.49 5.88 19.03
N PHE A 332 23.33 5.22 19.01
CA PHE A 332 22.85 4.40 20.13
C PHE A 332 23.54 3.05 20.28
N SER A 333 23.96 2.40 19.19
CA SER A 333 24.59 1.07 19.25
C SER A 333 26.08 1.14 19.62
N ASP A 334 26.87 1.88 18.83
CA ASP A 334 28.34 1.81 18.84
C ASP A 334 29.00 3.19 19.05
N GLY A 335 28.20 4.23 19.33
CA GLY A 335 28.69 5.58 19.58
C GLY A 335 29.63 5.66 20.79
N VAL A 336 30.79 6.30 20.60
CA VAL A 336 31.78 6.59 21.65
C VAL A 336 31.89 8.08 21.87
N VAL A 337 31.60 8.51 23.10
CA VAL A 337 31.65 9.93 23.48
C VAL A 337 33.08 10.42 23.50
N ASP A 338 33.42 11.26 22.53
CA ASP A 338 34.70 11.96 22.37
C ASP A 338 34.57 13.49 22.46
N ILE A 339 33.35 13.97 22.68
CA ILE A 339 32.98 15.39 22.72
C ILE A 339 32.15 15.72 23.96
N ASP A 340 32.08 17.02 24.28
CA ASP A 340 31.15 17.54 25.28
C ASP A 340 29.72 17.59 24.71
N LEU A 341 28.94 16.54 25.01
CA LEU A 341 27.56 16.39 24.54
C LEU A 341 26.68 17.55 25.01
N GLU A 342 26.83 17.99 26.26
CA GLU A 342 25.99 19.06 26.82
C GLU A 342 26.19 20.37 26.06
N LYS A 343 27.45 20.67 25.72
CA LYS A 343 27.80 21.85 24.93
C LYS A 343 27.22 21.79 23.52
N GLU A 344 27.29 20.64 22.85
CA GLU A 344 26.76 20.50 21.48
C GLU A 344 25.21 20.48 21.44
N ILE A 345 24.55 19.88 22.44
CA ILE A 345 23.08 19.91 22.57
C ILE A 345 22.58 21.36 22.74
N LEU A 346 23.31 22.17 23.50
CA LEU A 346 22.95 23.57 23.75
C LEU A 346 23.44 24.54 22.67
N ASN A 347 24.11 24.05 21.62
CA ASN A 347 24.69 24.90 20.58
C ASN A 347 23.65 25.30 19.52
N PRO A 348 23.19 26.57 19.47
CA PRO A 348 22.16 26.99 18.53
C PRO A 348 22.60 26.98 17.06
N SER A 349 23.90 26.83 16.77
CA SER A 349 24.40 26.73 15.40
C SER A 349 24.17 25.35 14.76
N LYS A 350 23.66 24.38 15.51
CA LYS A 350 23.38 23.01 15.04
C LYS A 350 21.89 22.86 14.73
N THR A 351 21.54 21.92 13.87
CA THR A 351 20.12 21.65 13.56
C THR A 351 19.38 21.19 14.81
N LEU A 352 18.08 21.50 14.91
CA LEU A 352 17.26 21.02 16.02
C LEU A 352 17.21 19.48 16.05
N THR A 353 17.10 18.85 14.88
CA THR A 353 17.06 17.40 14.74
C THR A 353 18.31 16.73 15.30
N GLY A 354 19.51 17.19 14.92
CA GLY A 354 20.77 16.64 15.43
C GLY A 354 20.93 16.86 16.94
N ARG A 355 20.54 18.03 17.46
CA ARG A 355 20.54 18.30 18.92
C ARG A 355 19.58 17.38 19.68
N LEU A 356 18.41 17.09 19.12
CA LEU A 356 17.44 16.17 19.70
C LEU A 356 17.99 14.73 19.74
N SER A 357 18.63 14.26 18.67
CA SER A 357 19.28 12.94 18.63
C SER A 357 20.40 12.83 19.68
N LEU A 358 21.25 13.86 19.81
CA LEU A 358 22.28 13.93 20.86
C LEU A 358 21.67 13.93 22.27
N LEU A 359 20.59 14.69 22.49
CA LEU A 359 19.89 14.72 23.78
C LEU A 359 19.33 13.34 24.13
N ARG A 360 18.66 12.67 23.18
CA ARG A 360 18.15 11.31 23.40
C ARG A 360 19.27 10.33 23.72
N TYR A 361 20.39 10.42 23.00
CA TYR A 361 21.57 9.57 23.27
C TYR A 361 22.18 9.84 24.65
N HIS A 362 22.33 11.12 25.02
CA HIS A 362 22.83 11.51 26.33
C HIS A 362 21.93 11.01 27.48
N LEU A 363 20.61 11.09 27.30
CA LEU A 363 19.61 10.55 28.23
C LEU A 363 19.69 9.02 28.33
N PHE A 364 19.85 8.32 27.21
CA PHE A 364 20.01 6.86 27.17
C PHE A 364 21.25 6.39 27.94
N ARG A 365 22.36 7.14 27.85
CA ARG A 365 23.59 6.89 28.62
C ARG A 365 23.48 7.27 30.11
N GLY A 366 22.32 7.75 30.56
CA GLY A 366 22.11 8.19 31.94
C GLY A 366 22.77 9.52 32.27
N GLY A 367 23.13 10.35 31.27
CA GLY A 367 23.80 11.64 31.43
C GLY A 367 22.97 12.75 32.08
N LEU A 368 21.81 12.41 32.66
CA LEU A 368 20.93 13.42 33.23
C LEU A 368 21.42 13.88 34.60
N ASN A 369 21.98 15.09 34.67
CA ASN A 369 22.34 15.77 35.91
C ASN A 369 21.54 17.08 36.11
N ARG A 370 21.52 17.58 37.35
CA ARG A 370 20.71 18.75 37.77
C ARG A 370 21.10 20.01 36.98
N ASP A 371 22.40 20.26 36.84
CA ASP A 371 22.93 21.48 36.19
C ASP A 371 22.64 21.51 34.68
N PHE A 372 22.78 20.38 34.01
CA PHE A 372 22.46 20.23 32.60
C PHE A 372 20.97 20.41 32.34
N LEU A 373 20.12 19.76 33.14
CA LEU A 373 18.66 19.80 32.99
C LEU A 373 18.14 21.24 33.22
N CYS A 374 18.68 21.95 34.22
CA CYS A 374 18.41 23.39 34.40
C CYS A 374 18.92 24.22 33.22
N SER A 375 20.12 23.96 32.71
CA SER A 375 20.66 24.66 31.55
C SER A 375 19.82 24.46 30.29
N LEU A 376 19.29 23.25 30.08
CA LEU A 376 18.41 22.90 28.97
C LEU A 376 17.06 23.62 29.04
N MET A 377 16.47 23.72 30.23
CA MET A 377 15.24 24.51 30.44
C MET A 377 15.43 26.00 30.19
N VAL A 378 16.61 26.54 30.48
CA VAL A 378 16.89 27.98 30.33
C VAL A 378 17.34 28.33 28.91
N LYS A 379 18.29 27.58 28.34
CA LYS A 379 18.97 27.91 27.07
C LYS A 379 18.45 27.11 25.88
N GLY A 380 17.74 26.00 26.09
CA GLY A 380 17.22 25.17 25.01
C GLY A 380 16.07 25.83 24.25
N GLU A 381 15.81 25.32 23.04
CA GLU A 381 14.58 25.64 22.29
C GLU A 381 13.38 24.88 22.88
N ASN A 382 12.16 25.23 22.47
CA ASN A 382 10.92 24.75 23.12
C ASN A 382 10.85 23.20 23.20
N GLU A 383 11.22 22.51 22.13
CA GLU A 383 11.23 21.04 22.03
C GLU A 383 12.23 20.40 23.01
N LEU A 384 13.41 21.00 23.14
CA LEU A 384 14.44 20.57 24.11
C LEU A 384 13.98 20.83 25.55
N LYS A 385 13.34 21.99 25.80
CA LYS A 385 12.76 22.33 27.09
C LYS A 385 11.65 21.36 27.49
N GLU A 386 10.80 20.93 26.55
CA GLU A 386 9.73 19.98 26.81
C GLU A 386 10.28 18.62 27.26
N ILE A 387 11.32 18.12 26.60
CA ILE A 387 12.02 16.90 27.02
C ILE A 387 12.65 17.09 28.41
N ALA A 388 13.27 18.25 28.66
CA ALA A 388 13.85 18.57 29.97
C ALA A 388 12.78 18.50 31.07
N VAL A 389 11.61 19.11 30.85
CA VAL A 389 10.48 19.08 31.79
C VAL A 389 9.97 17.65 31.98
N GLN A 390 9.84 16.84 30.93
CA GLN A 390 9.43 15.43 31.07
C GLN A 390 10.40 14.61 31.94
N GLN A 391 11.71 14.86 31.81
CA GLN A 391 12.73 14.15 32.60
C GLN A 391 12.93 14.74 34.00
N GLY A 392 12.42 15.95 34.27
CA GLY A 392 12.65 16.71 35.50
C GLY A 392 12.25 15.98 36.78
N ASN A 393 11.27 15.07 36.73
CA ASN A 393 10.84 14.26 37.89
C ASN A 393 11.97 13.39 38.47
N LYS A 394 12.97 13.02 37.67
CA LYS A 394 14.06 12.12 38.08
C LYS A 394 15.19 12.82 38.83
N VAL A 395 15.34 14.14 38.67
CA VAL A 395 16.59 14.85 39.04
C VAL A 395 16.37 16.19 39.73
N LEU A 396 15.31 16.93 39.38
CA LEU A 396 15.05 18.23 40.01
C LEU A 396 14.60 18.05 41.45
N GLU A 397 14.92 19.03 42.29
CA GLU A 397 14.46 19.13 43.67
C GLU A 397 13.51 20.32 43.84
N ALA A 398 12.76 20.34 44.96
CA ALA A 398 11.81 21.42 45.27
C ALA A 398 12.45 22.83 45.19
N GLU A 399 13.75 22.92 45.51
CA GLU A 399 14.54 24.15 45.51
C GLU A 399 14.78 24.74 44.11
N ASP A 400 14.67 23.93 43.04
CA ASP A 400 14.94 24.36 41.67
C ASP A 400 13.78 25.15 41.06
N PHE A 401 12.55 24.84 41.47
CA PHE A 401 11.34 25.32 40.84
C PHE A 401 11.12 26.84 40.96
N PRO A 402 11.38 27.52 42.09
CA PRO A 402 11.20 28.97 42.18
C PRO A 402 11.99 29.74 41.12
N ARG A 403 13.26 29.39 40.92
CA ARG A 403 14.13 30.01 39.90
C ARG A 403 13.72 29.64 38.47
N LEU A 404 13.30 28.39 38.25
CA LEU A 404 12.83 27.95 36.93
C LEU A 404 11.54 28.68 36.51
N LEU A 405 10.65 28.98 37.47
CA LEU A 405 9.41 29.70 37.20
C LEU A 405 9.64 31.16 36.82
N GLU A 406 10.59 31.85 37.48
CA GLU A 406 10.99 33.22 37.11
C GLU A 406 11.60 33.30 35.70
N LEU A 407 12.23 32.22 35.23
CA LEU A 407 12.90 32.16 33.93
C LEU A 407 11.99 31.66 32.80
N LEU A 408 10.82 31.12 33.13
CA LEU A 408 9.88 30.52 32.19
C LEU A 408 8.57 31.30 32.08
N GLU A 409 8.54 32.55 32.56
CA GLU A 409 7.36 33.40 32.58
C GLU A 409 6.75 33.70 31.18
N ASP A 410 7.55 33.59 30.11
CA ASP A 410 7.13 33.79 28.71
C ASP A 410 7.05 32.47 27.91
N SER A 411 6.97 31.32 28.59
CA SER A 411 7.04 30.00 27.95
C SER A 411 5.71 29.54 27.35
N SER A 412 5.79 28.55 26.45
CA SER A 412 4.61 27.93 25.87
C SER A 412 3.70 27.29 26.93
N ASN A 413 2.38 27.25 26.63
CA ASN A 413 1.40 26.58 27.48
C ASN A 413 1.73 25.08 27.72
N ALA A 414 2.46 24.43 26.81
CA ALA A 414 2.89 23.04 26.97
C ALA A 414 3.96 22.89 28.06
N LEU A 415 4.94 23.79 28.10
CA LEU A 415 6.00 23.82 29.12
C LEU A 415 5.42 24.07 30.52
N LEU A 416 4.51 25.03 30.65
CA LEU A 416 3.83 25.32 31.92
C LEU A 416 2.98 24.12 32.38
N LYS A 417 2.26 23.44 31.47
CA LYS A 417 1.51 22.22 31.81
C LYS A 417 2.42 21.10 32.32
N GLY A 418 3.60 20.92 31.73
CA GLY A 418 4.58 19.94 32.18
C GLY A 418 5.13 20.25 33.57
N LEU A 419 5.48 21.52 33.83
CA LEU A 419 5.91 21.96 35.17
C LEU A 419 4.83 21.77 36.23
N ALA A 420 3.56 22.05 35.90
CA ALA A 420 2.44 21.79 36.81
C ALA A 420 2.40 20.33 37.27
N PHE A 421 2.65 19.39 36.36
CA PHE A 421 2.68 17.97 36.67
C PHE A 421 3.87 17.59 37.56
N LEU A 422 5.07 18.11 37.27
CA LEU A 422 6.26 17.88 38.10
C LEU A 422 6.09 18.39 39.53
N MET A 423 5.56 19.61 39.66
CA MET A 423 5.32 20.24 40.96
C MET A 423 4.16 19.55 41.70
N GLY A 424 3.14 19.11 40.95
CA GLY A 424 1.97 18.42 41.49
C GLY A 424 2.27 17.05 42.13
N GLY A 425 3.44 16.48 41.88
CA GLY A 425 3.91 15.25 42.55
C GLY A 425 4.69 15.51 43.86
N ARG A 426 4.88 16.78 44.26
CA ARG A 426 5.82 17.15 45.33
C ARG A 426 5.11 17.90 46.46
N PRO A 427 4.79 17.24 47.59
CA PRO A 427 4.13 17.88 48.73
C PRO A 427 4.84 19.13 49.26
N LEU A 428 6.19 19.17 49.21
CA LEU A 428 6.98 20.32 49.66
C LEU A 428 6.72 21.60 48.83
N MET A 429 6.20 21.46 47.61
CA MET A 429 5.89 22.58 46.72
C MET A 429 4.52 23.21 47.00
N GLU A 430 3.72 22.62 47.91
CA GLU A 430 2.35 23.05 48.16
C GLU A 430 2.30 24.55 48.49
N LYS A 431 3.13 25.03 49.42
CA LYS A 431 3.15 26.45 49.82
C LYS A 431 3.48 27.39 48.65
N SER A 432 4.47 27.05 47.84
CA SER A 432 4.83 27.85 46.66
C SER A 432 3.72 27.83 45.60
N LEU A 433 3.04 26.70 45.42
CA LEU A 433 1.88 26.61 44.53
C LEU A 433 0.68 27.39 45.05
N GLN A 434 0.47 27.44 46.37
CA GLN A 434 -0.54 28.29 46.99
C GLN A 434 -0.27 29.77 46.67
N ASP A 435 0.97 30.22 46.80
CA ASP A 435 1.37 31.59 46.46
C ASP A 435 1.19 31.87 44.96
N LEU A 436 1.59 30.93 44.08
CA LEU A 436 1.43 31.07 42.62
C LEU A 436 -0.03 31.05 42.16
N SER A 437 -0.92 30.39 42.90
CA SER A 437 -2.36 30.44 42.63
C SER A 437 -2.95 31.86 42.78
N LEU A 438 -2.24 32.77 43.46
CA LEU A 438 -2.59 34.18 43.61
C LEU A 438 -1.89 35.08 42.58
N SER A 439 -1.10 34.51 41.66
CA SER A 439 -0.37 35.27 40.66
C SER A 439 -1.30 36.10 39.78
N PRO A 440 -0.95 37.37 39.46
CA PRO A 440 -1.70 38.17 38.51
C PRO A 440 -1.55 37.65 37.07
N LYS A 441 -0.56 36.78 36.79
CA LYS A 441 -0.37 36.17 35.49
C LYS A 441 -1.24 34.92 35.36
N GLU A 442 -2.21 34.95 34.45
CA GLU A 442 -3.17 33.87 34.21
C GLU A 442 -2.51 32.50 33.94
N PRO A 443 -1.46 32.37 33.11
CA PRO A 443 -0.82 31.06 32.86
C PRO A 443 -0.22 30.42 34.12
N LEU A 444 0.39 31.23 34.99
CA LEU A 444 0.93 30.75 36.27
C LEU A 444 -0.18 30.36 37.24
N LYS A 445 -1.28 31.13 37.25
CA LYS A 445 -2.49 30.82 38.02
C LYS A 445 -3.08 29.46 37.60
N LEU A 446 -3.25 29.23 36.30
CA LEU A 446 -3.77 27.97 35.73
C LEU A 446 -2.85 26.78 36.02
N MET A 447 -1.53 26.98 35.86
CA MET A 447 -0.52 25.98 36.19
C MET A 447 -0.61 25.57 37.67
N ALA A 448 -0.68 26.54 38.57
CA ALA A 448 -0.74 26.31 40.01
C ALA A 448 -2.02 25.58 40.44
N LEU A 449 -3.18 25.99 39.91
CA LEU A 449 -4.45 25.30 40.16
C LEU A 449 -4.40 23.85 39.70
N ARG A 450 -3.88 23.59 38.48
CA ARG A 450 -3.70 22.24 37.97
C ARG A 450 -2.78 21.41 38.85
N ALA A 451 -1.63 21.95 39.27
CA ALA A 451 -0.67 21.26 40.11
C ALA A 451 -1.28 20.90 41.47
N LEU A 452 -1.96 21.85 42.12
CA LEU A 452 -2.65 21.63 43.40
C LEU A 452 -3.80 20.62 43.28
N GLY A 453 -4.51 20.61 42.14
CA GLY A 453 -5.54 19.62 41.83
C GLY A 453 -4.96 18.21 41.65
N VAL A 454 -3.82 18.08 40.97
CA VAL A 454 -3.07 16.81 40.85
C VAL A 454 -2.51 16.35 42.19
N MET A 455 -2.01 17.27 43.02
CA MET A 455 -1.60 16.98 44.42
C MET A 455 -2.77 16.54 45.30
N ARG A 456 -3.99 16.91 44.89
CA ARG A 456 -5.21 16.76 45.69
C ARG A 456 -5.05 17.44 47.06
N SER A 457 -4.38 18.59 47.07
CA SER A 457 -4.13 19.36 48.29
C SER A 457 -5.48 19.76 48.92
N PRO A 458 -5.70 19.59 50.24
CA PRO A 458 -6.93 20.06 50.89
C PRO A 458 -7.19 21.56 50.69
N PHE A 459 -6.14 22.35 50.49
CA PHE A 459 -6.23 23.76 50.16
C PHE A 459 -6.91 24.00 48.80
N ILE A 460 -6.79 23.07 47.85
CA ILE A 460 -7.37 23.25 46.51
C ILE A 460 -8.89 23.31 46.57
N ARG A 461 -9.53 22.68 47.56
CA ARG A 461 -10.99 22.72 47.71
C ARG A 461 -11.46 24.15 47.93
N ASP A 462 -10.96 24.79 48.99
CA ASP A 462 -11.37 26.14 49.36
C ASP A 462 -10.90 27.17 48.31
N ARG A 463 -9.70 26.95 47.74
CA ARG A 463 -9.12 27.81 46.70
C ARG A 463 -9.86 27.73 45.37
N ALA A 464 -10.13 26.53 44.87
CA ALA A 464 -10.85 26.33 43.62
C ALA A 464 -12.30 26.82 43.75
N ASN A 465 -12.95 26.58 44.89
CA ASN A 465 -14.27 27.15 45.18
C ASN A 465 -14.28 28.69 45.07
N ALA A 466 -13.26 29.38 45.59
CA ALA A 466 -13.13 30.83 45.45
C ALA A 466 -12.97 31.28 43.98
N PHE A 467 -12.34 30.45 43.14
CA PHE A 467 -12.09 30.74 41.72
C PHE A 467 -13.22 30.33 40.77
N LEU A 468 -14.28 29.69 41.26
CA LEU A 468 -15.48 29.43 40.45
C LEU A 468 -16.17 30.73 39.99
N ASN A 469 -15.85 31.87 40.59
CA ASN A 469 -16.34 33.19 40.19
C ASN A 469 -15.23 34.09 39.59
N ASP A 470 -14.09 33.53 39.17
CA ASP A 470 -13.01 34.31 38.56
C ASP A 470 -13.47 34.89 37.20
N PRO A 471 -13.08 36.14 36.86
CA PRO A 471 -13.45 36.74 35.57
C PRO A 471 -12.98 35.93 34.36
N SER A 472 -11.89 35.15 34.49
CA SER A 472 -11.38 34.33 33.40
C SER A 472 -12.09 32.96 33.31
N PRO A 473 -12.72 32.62 32.17
CA PRO A 473 -13.36 31.31 31.99
C PRO A 473 -12.39 30.14 32.11
N LEU A 474 -11.15 30.30 31.62
CA LEU A 474 -10.11 29.28 31.74
C LEU A 474 -9.79 28.96 33.20
N VAL A 475 -9.83 29.98 34.07
CA VAL A 475 -9.58 29.82 35.51
C VAL A 475 -10.75 29.11 36.18
N ARG A 476 -11.99 29.48 35.84
CA ARG A 476 -13.20 28.79 36.33
C ARG A 476 -13.22 27.32 35.92
N ALA A 477 -12.93 27.02 34.65
CA ALA A 477 -12.82 25.65 34.15
C ALA A 477 -11.71 24.86 34.87
N MET A 478 -10.50 25.44 35.03
CA MET A 478 -9.41 24.76 35.73
C MET A 478 -9.72 24.51 37.21
N ALA A 479 -10.46 25.42 37.85
CA ALA A 479 -10.95 25.22 39.21
C ALA A 479 -11.91 24.02 39.30
N LEU A 480 -12.90 23.92 38.40
CA LEU A 480 -13.82 22.78 38.31
C LEU A 480 -13.08 21.47 38.07
N ARG A 481 -12.11 21.46 37.15
CA ARG A 481 -11.25 20.30 36.89
C ARG A 481 -10.52 19.84 38.14
N SER A 482 -9.97 20.79 38.89
CA SER A 482 -9.20 20.52 40.12
C SER A 482 -10.09 19.97 41.23
N LEU A 483 -11.31 20.50 41.39
CA LEU A 483 -12.32 19.94 42.29
C LEU A 483 -12.73 18.52 41.90
N GLY A 484 -12.92 18.27 40.60
CA GLY A 484 -13.21 16.93 40.08
C GLY A 484 -12.12 15.90 40.40
N TYR A 485 -10.83 16.29 40.32
CA TYR A 485 -9.72 15.43 40.74
C TYR A 485 -9.66 15.21 42.25
N PHE A 486 -9.91 16.26 43.04
CA PHE A 486 -9.90 16.19 44.50
C PHE A 486 -10.98 15.23 45.03
N PHE A 487 -12.23 15.45 44.63
CA PHE A 487 -13.39 14.69 45.13
C PHE A 487 -13.55 13.29 44.53
N CYS A 488 -12.85 12.97 43.43
CA CYS A 488 -12.82 11.61 42.89
C CYS A 488 -12.27 10.60 43.93
N GLU A 489 -11.29 11.01 44.74
CA GLU A 489 -10.68 10.17 45.79
C GLU A 489 -11.07 10.55 47.22
N HIS A 490 -11.51 11.80 47.46
CA HIS A 490 -12.00 12.26 48.78
C HIS A 490 -13.53 12.31 48.81
N ARG A 491 -14.20 11.22 48.41
CA ARG A 491 -15.67 11.17 48.33
C ARG A 491 -16.33 11.33 49.70
N GLU A 492 -15.64 10.97 50.77
CA GLU A 492 -16.08 11.17 52.16
C GLU A 492 -16.22 12.64 52.55
N GLU A 493 -15.48 13.54 51.89
CA GLU A 493 -15.59 14.99 52.09
C GLU A 493 -16.66 15.64 51.19
N LEU A 494 -17.25 14.88 50.27
CA LEU A 494 -18.22 15.35 49.30
C LEU A 494 -19.62 15.48 49.92
N ASN A 495 -19.93 16.67 50.43
CA ASN A 495 -21.26 17.05 50.91
C ASN A 495 -22.14 17.61 49.77
N GLU A 496 -23.44 17.76 50.04
CA GLU A 496 -24.41 18.27 49.06
C GLU A 496 -24.11 19.72 48.66
N GLU A 497 -23.58 20.52 49.59
CA GLU A 497 -23.16 21.90 49.33
C GLU A 497 -22.05 21.97 48.28
N SER A 498 -21.02 21.12 48.39
CA SER A 498 -19.90 21.03 47.44
C SER A 498 -20.37 20.54 46.06
N LEU A 499 -21.24 19.52 46.03
CA LEU A 499 -21.84 19.06 44.78
C LEU A 499 -22.67 20.15 44.11
N SER A 500 -23.52 20.85 44.87
CA SER A 500 -24.34 21.94 44.37
C SER A 500 -23.49 23.14 43.88
N THR A 501 -22.34 23.37 44.51
CA THR A 501 -21.40 24.42 44.11
C THR A 501 -20.75 24.11 42.76
N ILE A 502 -20.28 22.88 42.55
CA ILE A 502 -19.76 22.44 41.25
C ILE A 502 -20.88 22.46 40.20
N ALA A 503 -22.08 21.99 40.57
CA ALA A 503 -23.25 21.97 39.68
C ALA A 503 -23.75 23.38 39.30
N SER A 504 -23.54 24.40 40.14
CA SER A 504 -23.93 25.77 39.78
C SER A 504 -23.22 26.28 38.51
N ALA A 505 -22.01 25.79 38.23
CA ALA A 505 -21.24 26.13 37.03
C ALA A 505 -21.81 25.52 35.74
N LEU A 506 -22.80 24.62 35.83
CA LEU A 506 -23.57 24.18 34.67
C LEU A 506 -24.39 25.32 34.04
N ASN A 507 -24.62 26.41 34.80
CA ASN A 507 -25.31 27.61 34.34
C ASN A 507 -24.34 28.79 34.07
N ASP A 508 -23.04 28.53 33.95
CA ASP A 508 -22.06 29.58 33.62
C ASP A 508 -22.35 30.19 32.23
N GLU A 509 -21.97 31.45 32.01
CA GLU A 509 -22.16 32.12 30.72
C GLU A 509 -21.29 31.50 29.61
N GLU A 510 -20.14 30.92 29.99
CA GLU A 510 -19.12 30.43 29.06
C GLU A 510 -19.20 28.92 28.86
N GLN A 511 -19.26 28.49 27.59
CA GLN A 511 -19.49 27.09 27.24
C GLN A 511 -18.40 26.13 27.75
N GLU A 512 -17.14 26.55 27.69
CA GLU A 512 -16.00 25.76 28.18
C GLU A 512 -16.13 25.43 29.68
N VAL A 513 -16.70 26.34 30.47
CA VAL A 513 -16.90 26.16 31.91
C VAL A 513 -18.03 25.16 32.16
N LYS A 514 -19.14 25.25 31.41
CA LYS A 514 -20.25 24.30 31.50
C LYS A 514 -19.79 22.88 31.14
N GLU A 515 -19.00 22.73 30.07
CA GLU A 515 -18.46 21.44 29.64
C GLU A 515 -17.53 20.82 30.70
N GLU A 516 -16.64 21.63 31.28
CA GLU A 516 -15.74 21.14 32.32
C GLU A 516 -16.49 20.80 33.62
N ALA A 517 -17.58 21.50 33.95
CA ALA A 517 -18.45 21.13 35.07
C ALA A 517 -19.09 19.75 34.86
N ILE A 518 -19.56 19.44 33.64
CA ILE A 518 -20.09 18.11 33.27
C ILE A 518 -18.99 17.06 33.48
N VAL A 519 -17.78 17.30 32.95
CA VAL A 519 -16.65 16.36 33.09
C VAL A 519 -16.24 16.17 34.55
N ALA A 520 -16.21 17.24 35.34
CA ALA A 520 -15.85 17.19 36.75
C ALA A 520 -16.86 16.35 37.54
N LEU A 521 -18.16 16.57 37.35
CA LEU A 521 -19.23 15.79 37.98
C LEU A 521 -19.19 14.32 37.56
N GLY A 522 -18.93 14.05 36.28
CA GLY A 522 -18.68 12.71 35.75
C GLY A 522 -17.50 12.00 36.41
N ARG A 523 -16.36 12.70 36.53
CA ARG A 523 -15.14 12.17 37.16
C ARG A 523 -15.33 11.88 38.64
N ILE A 524 -16.09 12.72 39.35
CA ILE A 524 -16.47 12.47 40.74
C ILE A 524 -17.22 11.16 40.84
N GLY A 525 -18.13 10.87 39.89
CA GLY A 525 -18.79 9.57 39.75
C GLY A 525 -19.69 9.21 40.93
N ASP A 526 -20.20 10.21 41.66
CA ASP A 526 -21.21 10.06 42.71
C ASP A 526 -22.60 10.04 42.07
N GLY A 527 -23.44 9.05 42.42
CA GLY A 527 -24.77 8.90 41.83
C GLY A 527 -25.68 10.13 41.99
N ARG A 528 -25.50 10.94 43.04
CA ARG A 528 -26.25 12.19 43.25
C ARG A 528 -25.96 13.23 42.16
N ALA A 529 -24.77 13.20 41.57
CA ALA A 529 -24.38 14.10 40.48
C ALA A 529 -25.26 13.90 39.23
N ALA A 530 -25.77 12.67 39.00
CA ALA A 530 -26.70 12.41 37.92
C ALA A 530 -27.97 13.28 38.05
N GLY A 531 -28.45 13.55 39.27
CA GLY A 531 -29.61 14.42 39.50
C GLY A 531 -29.42 15.86 39.02
N TYR A 532 -28.19 16.35 38.93
CA TYR A 532 -27.86 17.67 38.39
C TYR A 532 -27.66 17.66 36.86
N LEU A 533 -27.22 16.53 36.32
CA LEU A 533 -26.95 16.35 34.88
C LEU A 533 -28.21 15.97 34.10
N LEU A 534 -29.12 15.21 34.70
CA LEU A 534 -30.36 14.75 34.06
C LEU A 534 -31.29 15.90 33.61
N PRO A 535 -31.48 17.00 34.37
CA PRO A 535 -32.23 18.16 33.90
C PRO A 535 -31.64 18.83 32.65
N LEU A 536 -30.35 18.61 32.38
CA LEU A 536 -29.68 19.14 31.19
C LEU A 536 -30.02 18.36 29.92
N LEU A 537 -30.76 17.25 30.02
CA LEU A 537 -31.35 16.54 28.87
C LEU A 537 -32.53 17.30 28.24
N ASP A 538 -32.52 18.65 28.32
CA ASP A 538 -33.47 19.54 27.64
C ASP A 538 -32.80 20.15 26.41
N PRO A 539 -33.18 19.75 25.18
CA PRO A 539 -32.53 20.18 23.95
C PRO A 539 -32.55 21.69 23.71
N THR A 540 -33.33 22.45 24.47
CA THR A 540 -33.35 23.92 24.39
C THR A 540 -32.17 24.59 25.10
N LEU A 541 -31.39 23.83 25.89
CA LEU A 541 -30.22 24.33 26.60
C LEU A 541 -28.98 24.32 25.70
N ASP A 542 -28.23 25.42 25.71
CA ASP A 542 -26.96 25.55 24.99
C ASP A 542 -25.84 24.80 25.73
N ILE A 543 -25.79 23.48 25.55
CA ILE A 543 -24.88 22.53 26.22
C ILE A 543 -24.38 21.49 25.21
N ASN A 544 -23.15 21.01 25.40
CA ASN A 544 -22.61 19.90 24.62
C ASN A 544 -23.28 18.57 24.99
N PHE A 545 -24.38 18.27 24.31
CA PHE A 545 -25.18 17.07 24.51
C PHE A 545 -24.41 15.77 24.35
N SER A 546 -23.46 15.69 23.41
CA SER A 546 -22.65 14.49 23.22
C SER A 546 -21.80 14.18 24.45
N LEU A 547 -21.14 15.21 25.00
CA LEU A 547 -20.36 15.11 26.22
C LEU A 547 -21.24 14.76 27.43
N LEU A 548 -22.42 15.36 27.53
CA LEU A 548 -23.40 15.10 28.59
C LEU A 548 -23.87 13.64 28.56
N ILE A 549 -24.27 13.12 27.40
CA ILE A 549 -24.72 11.73 27.25
C ILE A 549 -23.59 10.77 27.60
N LYS A 550 -22.38 10.99 27.06
CA LYS A 550 -21.20 10.17 27.39
C LYS A 550 -20.90 10.14 28.88
N THR A 551 -21.07 11.29 29.54
CA THR A 551 -20.85 11.42 30.99
C THR A 551 -21.94 10.71 31.79
N LEU A 552 -23.21 10.93 31.45
CA LEU A 552 -24.35 10.24 32.06
C LEU A 552 -24.25 8.72 31.91
N SER A 553 -23.76 8.23 30.77
CA SER A 553 -23.51 6.80 30.52
C SER A 553 -22.50 6.16 31.47
N SER A 554 -21.64 6.93 32.14
CA SER A 554 -20.71 6.40 33.15
C SER A 554 -21.38 6.10 34.50
N PHE A 555 -22.57 6.63 34.75
CA PHE A 555 -23.31 6.42 35.99
C PHE A 555 -24.19 5.17 35.91
N LYS A 556 -24.01 4.25 36.86
CA LYS A 556 -24.84 3.03 36.98
C LYS A 556 -26.01 3.24 37.92
N VAL A 557 -26.83 4.27 37.67
CA VAL A 557 -28.01 4.60 38.49
C VAL A 557 -29.31 4.38 37.70
N PRO A 558 -30.37 3.80 38.29
CA PRO A 558 -31.63 3.51 37.59
C PRO A 558 -32.26 4.73 36.91
N GLU A 559 -32.13 5.90 37.52
CA GLU A 559 -32.69 7.16 37.04
C GLU A 559 -32.14 7.56 35.67
N VAL A 560 -30.87 7.24 35.37
CA VAL A 560 -30.28 7.49 34.04
C VAL A 560 -30.89 6.57 32.99
N LYS A 561 -31.09 5.28 33.32
CA LYS A 561 -31.77 4.32 32.44
C LYS A 561 -33.21 4.76 32.16
N GLU A 562 -33.95 5.14 33.19
CA GLU A 562 -35.35 5.59 33.07
C GLU A 562 -35.47 6.89 32.26
N ASN A 563 -34.54 7.84 32.44
CA ASN A 563 -34.55 9.08 31.66
C ASN A 563 -34.14 8.84 30.20
N PHE A 564 -33.19 7.96 29.91
CA PHE A 564 -32.89 7.58 28.51
C PHE A 564 -34.08 6.87 27.86
N GLN A 565 -34.78 5.97 28.58
CA GLN A 565 -36.03 5.38 28.09
C GLN A 565 -37.10 6.43 27.82
N ARG A 566 -37.29 7.37 28.75
CA ARG A 566 -38.25 8.47 28.59
C ARG A 566 -37.87 9.39 27.43
N PHE A 567 -36.58 9.70 27.25
CA PHE A 567 -36.09 10.53 26.15
C PHE A 567 -36.34 9.85 24.79
N LEU A 568 -36.12 8.54 24.70
CA LEU A 568 -36.46 7.74 23.53
C LEU A 568 -37.99 7.69 23.28
N GLN A 569 -38.81 7.73 24.34
CA GLN A 569 -40.27 7.83 24.20
C GLN A 569 -40.74 9.23 23.75
N GLU A 570 -40.08 10.29 24.22
CA GLU A 570 -40.41 11.68 23.90
C GLU A 570 -39.96 12.09 22.49
N GLY A 571 -39.04 11.35 21.86
CA GLY A 571 -38.69 11.49 20.45
C GLY A 571 -37.95 12.79 20.09
N LYS A 572 -37.16 13.35 21.02
CA LYS A 572 -36.48 14.64 20.83
C LYS A 572 -35.13 14.48 20.13
N GLU A 573 -34.96 15.20 19.01
CA GLU A 573 -33.78 15.37 18.14
C GLU A 573 -32.96 14.11 17.75
N GLU A 574 -32.97 13.78 16.45
CA GLU A 574 -32.36 12.57 15.85
C GLU A 574 -30.84 12.42 16.13
N GLY A 575 -30.09 13.53 16.23
CA GLY A 575 -28.63 13.50 16.42
C GLY A 575 -28.17 12.90 17.76
N PHE A 576 -29.01 12.93 18.80
CA PHE A 576 -28.65 12.44 20.15
C PHE A 576 -29.03 10.98 20.37
N ILE A 577 -30.05 10.53 19.66
CA ILE A 577 -30.54 9.16 19.70
C ILE A 577 -29.44 8.16 19.32
N TYR A 578 -28.55 8.54 18.39
CA TYR A 578 -27.36 7.76 18.04
C TYR A 578 -26.50 7.38 19.26
N SER A 579 -26.11 8.38 20.06
CA SER A 579 -25.22 8.16 21.22
C SER A 579 -25.91 7.31 22.30
N ILE A 580 -27.23 7.43 22.42
CA ILE A 580 -28.04 6.63 23.35
C ILE A 580 -28.17 5.18 22.84
N ILE A 581 -28.36 4.95 21.53
CA ILE A 581 -28.46 3.63 20.91
C ILE A 581 -27.14 2.86 21.00
N GLU A 582 -26.00 3.50 20.72
CA GLU A 582 -24.69 2.85 20.87
C GLU A 582 -24.45 2.38 22.30
N ASN A 583 -24.88 3.15 23.30
CA ASN A 583 -24.74 2.76 24.69
C ASN A 583 -25.68 1.60 25.08
N ILE A 584 -26.94 1.61 24.62
CA ILE A 584 -27.87 0.50 24.82
C ILE A 584 -27.34 -0.80 24.19
N ARG A 585 -26.62 -0.70 23.06
CA ARG A 585 -25.91 -1.82 22.42
C ARG A 585 -24.84 -2.40 23.35
N GLU A 586 -23.96 -1.57 23.91
CA GLU A 586 -22.88 -2.01 24.81
C GLU A 586 -23.39 -2.66 26.10
N GLN A 587 -24.53 -2.21 26.61
CA GLN A 587 -25.14 -2.75 27.83
C GLN A 587 -26.06 -3.96 27.57
N SER A 588 -26.29 -4.34 26.31
CA SER A 588 -27.13 -5.48 25.90
C SER A 588 -28.46 -5.54 26.66
N CYS A 589 -29.29 -4.49 26.56
CA CYS A 589 -30.51 -4.33 27.36
C CYS A 589 -31.78 -4.71 26.56
N PRO A 590 -32.37 -5.92 26.76
CA PRO A 590 -33.60 -6.34 26.08
C PRO A 590 -34.80 -5.43 26.33
N ASP A 591 -34.92 -4.84 27.53
CA ASP A 591 -36.04 -3.97 27.92
C ASP A 591 -36.11 -2.68 27.09
N CYS A 592 -35.02 -2.32 26.41
CA CYS A 592 -34.97 -1.14 25.56
C CYS A 592 -35.50 -1.40 24.15
N PHE A 593 -35.62 -2.67 23.74
CA PHE A 593 -36.04 -3.06 22.40
C PHE A 593 -37.36 -2.38 21.96
N PRO A 594 -38.44 -2.35 22.77
CA PRO A 594 -39.71 -1.71 22.38
C PRO A 594 -39.58 -0.20 22.10
N PHE A 595 -38.64 0.49 22.74
CA PHE A 595 -38.41 1.92 22.56
C PHE A 595 -37.50 2.23 21.37
N LEU A 596 -36.79 1.23 20.85
CA LEU A 596 -35.97 1.34 19.65
C LEU A 596 -36.78 1.11 18.36
N VAL A 597 -37.84 0.30 18.44
CA VAL A 597 -38.71 -0.04 17.29
C VAL A 597 -39.27 1.19 16.53
N PRO A 598 -39.72 2.28 17.19
CA PRO A 598 -40.21 3.46 16.49
C PRO A 598 -39.18 4.12 15.58
N TYR A 599 -37.88 4.02 15.91
CA TYR A 599 -36.80 4.64 15.13
C TYR A 599 -36.48 3.91 13.82
N LEU A 600 -37.01 2.70 13.61
CA LEU A 600 -36.99 2.05 12.29
C LEU A 600 -37.79 2.83 11.23
N ASP A 601 -38.67 3.73 11.66
CA ASP A 601 -39.45 4.59 10.77
C ASP A 601 -38.72 5.93 10.48
N SER A 602 -37.49 6.14 11.01
CA SER A 602 -36.71 7.36 10.80
C SER A 602 -36.30 7.55 9.33
N SER A 603 -36.12 8.81 8.95
CA SER A 603 -35.54 9.23 7.68
C SER A 603 -34.01 9.31 7.70
N ASP A 604 -33.36 9.21 8.87
CA ASP A 604 -31.90 9.23 8.99
C ASP A 604 -31.31 7.84 8.70
N ASP A 605 -30.67 7.71 7.54
CA ASP A 605 -30.09 6.45 7.08
C ASP A 605 -28.88 5.99 7.93
N PHE A 606 -28.13 6.92 8.52
CA PHE A 606 -27.03 6.56 9.43
C PHE A 606 -27.56 6.01 10.74
N LEU A 607 -28.58 6.65 11.30
CA LEU A 607 -29.30 6.17 12.49
C LEU A 607 -29.87 4.77 12.26
N LEU A 608 -30.51 4.53 11.11
CA LEU A 608 -31.03 3.23 10.72
C LEU A 608 -29.92 2.18 10.63
N ALA A 609 -28.76 2.51 10.05
CA ALA A 609 -27.65 1.57 9.92
C ALA A 609 -27.13 1.11 11.29
N VAL A 610 -27.04 2.03 12.24
CA VAL A 610 -26.55 1.76 13.62
C VAL A 610 -27.59 0.97 14.41
N LEU A 611 -28.86 1.30 14.22
CA LEU A 611 -29.99 0.58 14.82
C LEU A 611 -30.06 -0.88 14.32
N LEU A 612 -29.98 -1.09 13.00
CA LEU A 612 -29.97 -2.42 12.39
C LEU A 612 -28.75 -3.25 12.84
N ASP A 613 -27.59 -2.61 12.96
CA ASP A 613 -26.38 -3.24 13.50
C ASP A 613 -26.59 -3.72 14.94
N SER A 614 -27.19 -2.87 15.78
CA SER A 614 -27.54 -3.21 17.16
C SER A 614 -28.53 -4.38 17.22
N PHE A 615 -29.49 -4.44 16.29
CA PHE A 615 -30.52 -5.49 16.21
C PHE A 615 -29.97 -6.89 15.87
N LEU A 616 -28.83 -7.00 15.18
CA LEU A 616 -28.20 -8.30 14.90
C LEU A 616 -27.88 -9.10 16.19
N ASN A 617 -27.65 -8.39 17.30
CA ASN A 617 -27.35 -8.97 18.61
C ASN A 617 -28.59 -9.45 19.39
N TYR A 618 -29.80 -9.12 18.93
CA TYR A 618 -31.04 -9.53 19.59
C TYR A 618 -31.48 -10.95 19.13
N PRO A 619 -32.21 -11.68 20.00
CA PRO A 619 -32.75 -13.00 19.67
C PRO A 619 -33.81 -12.91 18.57
N GLU A 620 -33.91 -13.96 17.75
CA GLU A 620 -34.89 -14.06 16.64
C GLU A 620 -36.34 -13.83 17.10
N THR A 621 -36.67 -14.17 18.35
CA THR A 621 -38.00 -13.98 18.93
C THR A 621 -38.43 -12.52 18.97
N LEU A 622 -37.50 -11.59 19.23
CA LEU A 622 -37.79 -10.15 19.23
C LEU A 622 -37.71 -9.56 17.81
N LEU A 623 -36.79 -10.07 16.99
CA LEU A 623 -36.62 -9.59 15.62
C LEU A 623 -37.84 -9.85 14.71
N ARG A 624 -38.64 -10.88 15.02
CA ARG A 624 -39.93 -11.13 14.35
C ARG A 624 -40.91 -9.96 14.47
N ASP A 625 -40.87 -9.21 15.57
CA ASP A 625 -41.79 -8.07 15.79
C ASP A 625 -41.49 -6.88 14.87
N VAL A 626 -40.27 -6.81 14.30
CA VAL A 626 -39.81 -5.73 13.43
C VAL A 626 -39.58 -6.16 11.98
N GLU A 627 -39.85 -7.43 11.65
CA GLU A 627 -39.50 -8.05 10.37
C GLU A 627 -40.02 -7.25 9.16
N GLU A 628 -41.29 -6.82 9.17
CA GLU A 628 -41.88 -6.01 8.09
C GLU A 628 -41.26 -4.61 7.96
N ARG A 629 -40.86 -4.01 9.09
CA ARG A 629 -40.21 -2.68 9.09
C ARG A 629 -38.79 -2.79 8.52
N VAL A 630 -38.05 -3.81 8.92
CA VAL A 630 -36.72 -4.12 8.35
C VAL A 630 -36.83 -4.44 6.85
N PHE A 631 -37.86 -5.18 6.42
CA PHE A 631 -38.13 -5.42 5.00
C PHE A 631 -38.46 -4.14 4.24
N THR A 632 -39.16 -3.19 4.88
CA THR A 632 -39.42 -1.87 4.30
C THR A 632 -38.13 -1.07 4.11
N ILE A 633 -37.21 -1.10 5.07
CA ILE A 633 -35.89 -0.47 4.96
C ILE A 633 -35.06 -1.13 3.86
N PHE A 634 -35.06 -2.47 3.80
CA PHE A 634 -34.43 -3.23 2.72
C PHE A 634 -34.94 -2.82 1.33
N ASN A 635 -36.18 -2.36 1.22
CA ASN A 635 -36.76 -1.92 -0.04
C ASN A 635 -36.29 -0.52 -0.50
N ARG A 636 -35.58 0.25 0.34
CA ARG A 636 -34.97 1.54 -0.01
C ARG A 636 -33.76 1.32 -0.94
N THR A 637 -34.02 1.36 -2.25
CA THR A 637 -33.00 1.16 -3.28
C THR A 637 -32.02 2.33 -3.32
N GLY A 638 -30.71 2.05 -3.31
CA GLY A 638 -29.64 3.04 -3.44
C GLY A 638 -28.83 3.27 -2.16
N ASP A 639 -29.34 2.88 -0.99
CA ASP A 639 -28.56 2.82 0.25
C ASP A 639 -28.05 1.39 0.49
N TRP A 640 -26.87 1.12 -0.04
CA TRP A 640 -26.28 -0.23 -0.01
C TRP A 640 -25.94 -0.70 1.41
N LEU A 641 -25.68 0.21 2.35
CA LEU A 641 -25.34 -0.14 3.73
C LEU A 641 -26.59 -0.60 4.48
N LEU A 642 -27.70 0.10 4.31
CA LEU A 642 -28.98 -0.29 4.89
C LEU A 642 -29.51 -1.59 4.28
N MET A 643 -29.39 -1.74 2.97
CA MET A 643 -29.78 -2.97 2.29
C MET A 643 -28.95 -4.17 2.76
N ASP A 644 -27.64 -4.00 2.96
CA ASP A 644 -26.74 -5.05 3.47
C ASP A 644 -27.12 -5.51 4.88
N LYS A 645 -27.24 -4.56 5.83
CA LYS A 645 -27.60 -4.88 7.22
C LYS A 645 -29.01 -5.48 7.34
N SER A 646 -29.97 -4.95 6.57
CA SER A 646 -31.33 -5.48 6.55
C SER A 646 -31.39 -6.89 5.96
N LEU A 647 -30.64 -7.15 4.88
CA LEU A 647 -30.55 -8.47 4.25
C LEU A 647 -30.04 -9.53 5.24
N LEU A 648 -29.05 -9.21 6.07
CA LEU A 648 -28.54 -10.12 7.09
C LEU A 648 -29.62 -10.49 8.13
N ILE A 649 -30.38 -9.50 8.63
CA ILE A 649 -31.47 -9.73 9.58
C ILE A 649 -32.58 -10.58 8.94
N LEU A 650 -33.00 -10.26 7.73
CA LEU A 650 -34.05 -10.99 7.02
C LEU A 650 -33.63 -12.42 6.64
N THR A 651 -32.35 -12.62 6.35
CA THR A 651 -31.76 -13.95 6.14
C THR A 651 -31.79 -14.76 7.43
N LYS A 652 -31.41 -14.15 8.57
CA LYS A 652 -31.50 -14.78 9.90
C LYS A 652 -32.93 -15.22 10.23
N LEU A 653 -33.94 -14.45 9.78
CA LEU A 653 -35.36 -14.79 9.94
C LEU A 653 -35.90 -15.76 8.89
N GLY A 654 -35.13 -16.10 7.84
CA GLY A 654 -35.53 -17.05 6.81
C GLY A 654 -36.56 -16.51 5.81
N ARG A 655 -36.62 -15.19 5.60
CA ARG A 655 -37.66 -14.55 4.79
C ARG A 655 -37.43 -14.76 3.28
N ALA A 656 -38.38 -15.40 2.60
CA ALA A 656 -38.21 -15.87 1.21
C ALA A 656 -38.49 -14.82 0.11
N ASP A 657 -39.25 -13.77 0.41
CA ASP A 657 -39.66 -12.72 -0.54
C ASP A 657 -38.51 -11.74 -0.91
N VAL A 658 -37.41 -11.76 -0.16
CA VAL A 658 -36.19 -10.98 -0.38
C VAL A 658 -35.55 -11.29 -1.74
N GLN A 659 -35.70 -12.53 -2.23
CA GLN A 659 -35.12 -12.98 -3.49
C GLN A 659 -35.61 -12.18 -4.69
N GLY A 660 -36.93 -12.03 -4.85
CA GLY A 660 -37.53 -11.39 -6.02
C GLY A 660 -37.12 -9.92 -6.16
N LYS A 661 -36.91 -9.24 -5.02
CA LYS A 661 -36.43 -7.85 -4.99
C LYS A 661 -34.97 -7.73 -5.45
N ILE A 662 -34.09 -8.61 -4.97
CA ILE A 662 -32.67 -8.63 -5.39
C ILE A 662 -32.56 -8.91 -6.88
N GLU A 663 -33.38 -9.83 -7.40
CA GLU A 663 -33.42 -10.12 -8.84
C GLU A 663 -33.88 -8.91 -9.65
N SER A 664 -34.91 -8.20 -9.17
CA SER A 664 -35.37 -6.96 -9.80
C SER A 664 -34.30 -5.87 -9.77
N LEU A 665 -33.60 -5.71 -8.65
CA LEU A 665 -32.54 -4.73 -8.45
C LEU A 665 -31.36 -4.99 -9.38
N LEU A 666 -30.90 -6.24 -9.47
CA LEU A 666 -29.79 -6.60 -10.35
C LEU A 666 -30.17 -6.47 -11.83
N LYS A 667 -31.44 -6.68 -12.19
CA LYS A 667 -31.91 -6.39 -13.55
C LYS A 667 -31.89 -4.89 -13.89
N SER A 668 -32.18 -4.01 -12.94
CA SER A 668 -32.32 -2.57 -13.21
C SER A 668 -31.04 -1.76 -12.94
N GLN A 669 -30.21 -2.15 -11.97
CA GLN A 669 -29.13 -1.34 -11.39
C GLN A 669 -27.83 -2.13 -11.11
N ALA A 670 -27.56 -3.24 -11.81
CA ALA A 670 -26.40 -4.12 -11.55
C ALA A 670 -25.03 -3.42 -11.40
N ARG A 671 -24.76 -2.37 -12.19
CA ARG A 671 -23.48 -1.62 -12.13
C ARG A 671 -23.28 -0.87 -10.82
N GLU A 672 -24.37 -0.38 -10.24
CA GLU A 672 -24.35 0.48 -9.05
C GLU A 672 -24.23 -0.34 -7.77
N VAL A 673 -24.51 -1.64 -7.83
CA VAL A 673 -24.39 -2.57 -6.69
C VAL A 673 -22.91 -2.76 -6.32
N PRO A 674 -22.50 -2.44 -5.06
CA PRO A 674 -21.11 -2.54 -4.62
C PRO A 674 -20.72 -3.99 -4.29
N ASP A 675 -19.42 -4.28 -4.42
CA ASP A 675 -18.88 -5.65 -4.27
C ASP A 675 -19.15 -6.28 -2.90
N PHE A 676 -19.16 -5.47 -1.82
CA PHE A 676 -19.48 -5.97 -0.47
C PHE A 676 -20.92 -6.49 -0.37
N PHE A 677 -21.88 -5.81 -1.01
CA PHE A 677 -23.28 -6.20 -0.98
C PHE A 677 -23.52 -7.44 -1.86
N ILE A 678 -22.81 -7.58 -2.98
CA ILE A 678 -22.81 -8.81 -3.80
C ILE A 678 -22.34 -10.01 -2.96
N ALA A 679 -21.30 -9.85 -2.14
CA ALA A 679 -20.83 -10.90 -1.25
C ALA A 679 -21.89 -11.29 -0.20
N THR A 680 -22.64 -10.34 0.33
CA THR A 680 -23.76 -10.60 1.24
C THR A 680 -24.93 -11.30 0.53
N ILE A 681 -25.30 -10.89 -0.68
CA ILE A 681 -26.32 -11.57 -1.51
C ILE A 681 -25.97 -13.05 -1.69
N ILE A 682 -24.72 -13.35 -2.04
CA ILE A 682 -24.27 -14.74 -2.25
C ILE A 682 -24.37 -15.55 -0.96
N ARG A 683 -23.86 -15.02 0.17
CA ARG A 683 -23.92 -15.71 1.47
C ARG A 683 -25.36 -15.95 1.92
N SER A 684 -26.23 -14.96 1.76
CA SER A 684 -27.64 -15.07 2.09
C SER A 684 -28.35 -16.11 1.22
N PHE A 685 -28.09 -16.14 -0.09
CA PHE A 685 -28.74 -17.08 -1.01
C PHE A 685 -28.19 -18.50 -0.86
N GLN A 686 -26.93 -18.63 -0.46
CA GLN A 686 -26.36 -19.91 -0.01
C GLN A 686 -27.08 -20.42 1.25
N SER A 687 -27.28 -19.55 2.24
CA SER A 687 -27.97 -19.91 3.49
C SER A 687 -29.45 -20.26 3.27
N LEU A 688 -30.11 -19.64 2.29
CA LEU A 688 -31.53 -19.86 1.99
C LEU A 688 -31.74 -20.96 0.92
N GLY A 689 -30.71 -21.33 0.17
CA GLY A 689 -30.77 -22.39 -0.85
C GLY A 689 -31.46 -22.00 -2.16
N VAL A 690 -31.38 -20.73 -2.60
CA VAL A 690 -32.21 -20.20 -3.70
C VAL A 690 -31.37 -19.50 -4.79
N TRP A 691 -31.56 -19.85 -6.08
CA TRP A 691 -30.85 -19.29 -7.25
C TRP A 691 -31.77 -19.10 -8.47
N SER A 692 -31.52 -18.07 -9.31
CA SER A 692 -32.21 -17.88 -10.60
C SER A 692 -31.27 -17.56 -11.77
N SER A 693 -31.70 -17.91 -12.99
CA SER A 693 -30.98 -17.65 -14.24
C SER A 693 -30.74 -16.16 -14.52
N ASN A 694 -31.69 -15.33 -14.11
CA ASN A 694 -31.61 -13.87 -14.24
C ASN A 694 -30.51 -13.27 -13.34
N LEU A 695 -30.29 -13.84 -12.16
CA LEU A 695 -29.24 -13.42 -11.22
C LEU A 695 -27.85 -13.68 -11.81
N VAL A 696 -27.67 -14.87 -12.40
CA VAL A 696 -26.42 -15.26 -13.06
C VAL A 696 -26.13 -14.36 -14.27
N TYR A 697 -27.16 -14.06 -15.09
CA TYR A 697 -27.03 -13.15 -16.24
C TYR A 697 -26.60 -11.74 -15.84
N ALA A 698 -27.28 -11.13 -14.85
CA ALA A 698 -27.00 -9.76 -14.42
C ALA A 698 -25.60 -9.58 -13.79
N ILE A 699 -25.09 -10.62 -13.12
CA ILE A 699 -23.76 -10.62 -12.50
C ILE A 699 -22.66 -10.81 -13.56
N MET A 700 -22.91 -11.59 -14.62
CA MET A 700 -21.93 -11.89 -15.69
C MET A 700 -21.64 -10.73 -16.63
N THR A 701 -22.62 -9.87 -16.91
CA THR A 701 -22.49 -8.80 -17.91
C THR A 701 -21.74 -7.57 -17.42
N GLU A 702 -21.59 -7.37 -16.08
CA GLU A 702 -21.21 -6.06 -15.54
C GLU A 702 -19.91 -5.99 -14.72
N ARG A 703 -19.32 -7.09 -14.19
CA ARG A 703 -18.08 -7.01 -13.37
C ARG A 703 -16.99 -8.05 -13.70
N ARG A 704 -15.77 -7.55 -13.99
CA ARG A 704 -14.57 -8.32 -14.36
C ARG A 704 -13.95 -9.15 -13.22
N SER A 705 -14.01 -8.65 -11.98
CA SER A 705 -13.37 -9.25 -10.79
C SER A 705 -14.02 -10.58 -10.35
N PHE A 706 -15.19 -10.91 -10.89
CA PHE A 706 -16.04 -11.99 -10.40
C PHE A 706 -16.01 -13.28 -11.25
N LEU A 707 -15.36 -13.25 -12.42
CA LEU A 707 -15.30 -14.39 -13.36
C LEU A 707 -14.65 -15.64 -12.74
N ALA A 708 -13.72 -15.50 -11.80
CA ALA A 708 -13.03 -16.62 -11.16
C ALA A 708 -13.92 -17.39 -10.17
N ALA A 709 -14.68 -16.68 -9.33
CA ALA A 709 -15.61 -17.28 -8.37
C ALA A 709 -16.80 -17.95 -9.07
N LEU A 710 -17.33 -17.30 -10.13
CA LEU A 710 -18.41 -17.85 -10.95
C LEU A 710 -17.96 -19.07 -11.75
N LYS A 711 -16.73 -19.06 -12.30
CA LYS A 711 -16.14 -20.20 -13.05
C LYS A 711 -15.91 -21.42 -12.16
N ALA A 712 -15.39 -21.23 -10.94
CA ALA A 712 -15.19 -22.31 -9.97
C ALA A 712 -16.52 -22.98 -9.56
N TYR A 713 -17.59 -22.20 -9.45
CA TYR A 713 -18.92 -22.68 -9.07
C TYR A 713 -19.70 -23.32 -10.24
N MET A 714 -19.67 -22.73 -11.44
CA MET A 714 -20.38 -23.25 -12.63
C MET A 714 -19.82 -24.60 -13.10
N LEU A 715 -18.51 -24.83 -12.95
CA LEU A 715 -17.88 -26.13 -13.23
C LEU A 715 -18.36 -27.25 -12.30
N THR A 716 -18.86 -26.92 -11.09
CA THR A 716 -19.40 -27.92 -10.15
C THR A 716 -20.87 -28.29 -10.40
N LEU A 717 -21.62 -27.54 -11.22
CA LEU A 717 -23.07 -27.70 -11.40
C LEU A 717 -23.53 -27.81 -12.88
N ALA A 718 -22.59 -27.88 -13.83
CA ALA A 718 -22.81 -27.80 -15.28
C ALA A 718 -23.96 -28.65 -15.87
N PRO A 719 -24.26 -29.89 -15.41
CA PRO A 719 -25.33 -30.70 -16.02
C PRO A 719 -26.75 -30.20 -15.72
N ARG A 720 -26.94 -29.34 -14.71
CA ARG A 720 -28.28 -28.91 -14.26
C ARG A 720 -28.81 -27.63 -14.91
N PHE A 721 -27.97 -26.86 -15.61
CA PHE A 721 -28.29 -25.48 -16.02
C PHE A 721 -28.04 -25.20 -17.52
N GLU A 722 -28.03 -26.24 -18.35
CA GLU A 722 -27.72 -26.17 -19.78
C GLU A 722 -28.71 -25.25 -20.54
N LYS A 723 -30.01 -25.27 -20.19
CA LYS A 723 -31.04 -24.42 -20.81
C LYS A 723 -30.91 -22.94 -20.45
N GLU A 724 -30.52 -22.63 -19.22
CA GLU A 724 -30.33 -21.27 -18.73
C GLU A 724 -29.10 -20.61 -19.35
N ILE A 725 -28.05 -21.38 -19.68
CA ILE A 725 -26.85 -20.90 -20.37
C ILE A 725 -27.21 -20.38 -21.78
N PHE A 726 -28.10 -21.07 -22.51
CA PHE A 726 -28.49 -20.66 -23.87
C PHE A 726 -29.37 -19.40 -23.92
N SER A 727 -30.25 -19.16 -22.93
CA SER A 727 -31.07 -17.94 -22.93
C SER A 727 -30.24 -16.66 -22.73
N VAL A 728 -29.03 -16.81 -22.20
CA VAL A 728 -28.05 -15.72 -22.05
C VAL A 728 -27.33 -15.42 -23.37
N ALA A 729 -27.13 -16.42 -24.24
CA ALA A 729 -26.45 -16.28 -25.53
C ALA A 729 -27.14 -15.28 -26.48
N ASP A 730 -28.48 -15.28 -26.48
CA ASP A 730 -29.31 -14.43 -27.35
C ASP A 730 -29.27 -12.93 -27.00
N THR A 731 -28.65 -12.58 -25.88
CA THR A 731 -28.66 -11.21 -25.33
C THR A 731 -27.27 -10.54 -25.33
N LEU A 732 -26.24 -11.24 -25.80
CA LEU A 732 -24.85 -10.79 -25.82
C LEU A 732 -24.63 -9.63 -26.81
N ARG A 733 -24.00 -8.54 -26.34
CA ARG A 733 -23.78 -7.33 -27.14
C ARG A 733 -22.31 -6.90 -27.24
N SER A 734 -21.38 -7.59 -26.56
CA SER A 734 -19.94 -7.25 -26.56
C SER A 734 -19.00 -8.39 -27.00
N ASN A 735 -17.85 -8.03 -27.57
CA ASN A 735 -16.80 -8.98 -28.02
C ASN A 735 -16.23 -9.86 -26.89
N LYS A 736 -16.30 -9.43 -25.63
CA LYS A 736 -15.76 -10.18 -24.47
C LYS A 736 -16.70 -11.30 -24.02
N GLU A 737 -18.01 -11.07 -24.08
CA GLU A 737 -19.04 -12.08 -23.82
C GLU A 737 -19.02 -13.17 -24.89
N TYR A 738 -18.82 -12.80 -26.15
CA TYR A 738 -18.71 -13.73 -27.27
C TYR A 738 -17.48 -14.66 -27.18
N ARG A 739 -16.31 -14.15 -26.75
CA ARG A 739 -15.10 -14.98 -26.53
C ARG A 739 -15.28 -16.00 -25.40
N PHE A 740 -15.95 -15.63 -24.31
CA PHE A 740 -16.29 -16.55 -23.21
C PHE A 740 -17.24 -17.66 -23.70
N PHE A 741 -18.24 -17.28 -24.50
CA PHE A 741 -19.24 -18.19 -25.05
C PHE A 741 -18.64 -19.15 -26.11
N LEU A 742 -17.73 -18.65 -26.98
CA LEU A 742 -16.98 -19.48 -27.93
C LEU A 742 -16.03 -20.47 -27.24
N ALA A 743 -15.41 -20.09 -26.12
CA ALA A 743 -14.59 -21.00 -25.32
C ALA A 743 -15.45 -22.10 -24.66
N LEU A 744 -16.66 -21.76 -24.19
CA LEU A 744 -17.64 -22.72 -23.70
C LEU A 744 -18.12 -23.68 -24.80
N PHE A 745 -18.35 -23.19 -26.02
CA PHE A 745 -18.82 -23.99 -27.16
C PHE A 745 -17.75 -24.92 -27.77
N ARG A 746 -16.46 -24.56 -27.72
CA ARG A 746 -15.38 -25.46 -28.18
C ARG A 746 -15.31 -26.76 -27.38
N GLU A 747 -15.77 -26.74 -26.13
CA GLU A 747 -15.83 -27.90 -25.23
C GLU A 747 -17.14 -28.72 -25.43
N MET A 748 -18.16 -28.16 -26.10
CA MET A 748 -19.47 -28.79 -26.34
C MET A 748 -19.60 -29.25 -27.82
N GLY A 749 -19.32 -30.52 -28.14
CA GLY A 749 -19.40 -31.05 -29.52
C GLY A 749 -20.81 -31.46 -30.02
N GLY A 750 -21.05 -31.50 -31.35
CA GLY A 750 -22.26 -32.10 -31.97
C GLY A 750 -22.70 -31.53 -33.33
N GLY A 751 -23.51 -32.28 -34.11
CA GLY A 751 -23.87 -32.03 -35.52
C GLY A 751 -24.90 -30.93 -35.86
N GLU A 752 -25.24 -30.03 -34.94
CA GLU A 752 -26.21 -28.93 -35.18
C GLU A 752 -25.53 -27.56 -35.45
N VAL A 753 -24.24 -27.54 -35.79
CA VAL A 753 -23.43 -26.31 -35.89
C VAL A 753 -23.94 -25.34 -36.97
N ILE A 754 -24.38 -25.82 -38.14
CA ILE A 754 -24.81 -24.95 -39.27
C ILE A 754 -26.07 -24.14 -38.91
N GLU A 755 -27.11 -24.80 -38.39
CA GLU A 755 -28.36 -24.13 -37.99
C GLU A 755 -28.15 -23.18 -36.82
N ARG A 756 -27.27 -23.55 -35.88
CA ARG A 756 -26.93 -22.72 -34.72
C ARG A 756 -26.11 -21.47 -35.10
N PHE A 757 -25.38 -21.50 -36.22
CA PHE A 757 -24.60 -20.35 -36.72
C PHE A 757 -25.37 -19.41 -37.64
N LYS A 758 -26.38 -19.90 -38.38
CA LYS A 758 -27.29 -19.04 -39.18
C LYS A 758 -27.97 -17.98 -38.31
N LEU A 759 -28.26 -18.29 -37.05
CA LEU A 759 -28.78 -17.36 -36.04
C LEU A 759 -27.77 -16.24 -35.67
N ILE A 760 -26.47 -16.54 -35.61
CA ILE A 760 -25.43 -15.55 -35.29
C ILE A 760 -25.20 -14.59 -36.47
N LEU A 761 -25.36 -15.06 -37.71
CA LEU A 761 -25.30 -14.19 -38.90
C LEU A 761 -26.51 -13.26 -39.05
N GLN A 762 -27.58 -13.50 -38.29
CA GLN A 762 -28.72 -12.58 -38.16
C GLN A 762 -28.51 -11.54 -37.06
N ASN A 763 -27.36 -11.54 -36.38
CA ASN A 763 -27.03 -10.58 -35.33
C ASN A 763 -26.94 -9.15 -35.89
N PRO A 764 -27.46 -8.13 -35.17
CA PRO A 764 -27.44 -6.74 -35.63
C PRO A 764 -26.03 -6.11 -35.71
N SER A 765 -25.02 -6.68 -35.04
CA SER A 765 -23.64 -6.18 -35.05
C SER A 765 -22.87 -6.64 -36.29
N PRO A 766 -22.44 -5.72 -37.19
CA PRO A 766 -21.68 -6.06 -38.39
C PRO A 766 -20.34 -6.74 -38.08
N THR A 767 -19.68 -6.33 -37.00
CA THR A 767 -18.42 -6.92 -36.50
C THR A 767 -18.60 -8.37 -36.09
N LEU A 768 -19.70 -8.70 -35.40
CA LEU A 768 -19.99 -10.07 -34.99
C LEU A 768 -20.36 -10.95 -36.19
N ARG A 769 -21.03 -10.39 -37.22
CA ARG A 769 -21.30 -11.10 -38.48
C ARG A 769 -20.03 -11.41 -39.27
N ALA A 770 -19.10 -10.45 -39.36
CA ALA A 770 -17.81 -10.65 -40.03
C ALA A 770 -16.95 -11.73 -39.32
N LEU A 771 -16.86 -11.66 -37.99
CA LEU A 771 -16.13 -12.66 -37.19
C LEU A 771 -16.76 -14.06 -37.28
N ALA A 772 -18.10 -14.16 -37.26
CA ALA A 772 -18.80 -15.42 -37.42
C ALA A 772 -18.57 -16.06 -38.81
N TYR A 773 -18.60 -15.25 -39.88
CA TYR A 773 -18.35 -15.71 -41.25
C TYR A 773 -16.92 -16.25 -41.42
N LEU A 774 -15.91 -15.54 -40.92
CA LEU A 774 -14.51 -15.97 -41.01
C LEU A 774 -14.23 -17.24 -40.20
N HIS A 775 -14.84 -17.40 -39.02
CA HIS A 775 -14.73 -18.62 -38.23
C HIS A 775 -15.38 -19.84 -38.88
N LEU A 776 -16.52 -19.67 -39.56
CA LEU A 776 -17.17 -20.72 -40.34
C LEU A 776 -16.30 -21.16 -41.52
N LYS A 777 -15.67 -20.21 -42.22
CA LYS A 777 -14.75 -20.49 -43.34
C LYS A 777 -13.55 -21.33 -42.90
N GLU A 778 -12.97 -21.02 -41.74
CA GLU A 778 -11.84 -21.78 -41.20
C GLU A 778 -12.27 -23.15 -40.62
N TYR A 779 -13.46 -23.26 -40.00
CA TYR A 779 -14.02 -24.54 -39.55
C TYR A 779 -14.29 -25.49 -40.73
N ALA A 780 -14.95 -24.98 -41.79
CA ALA A 780 -15.22 -25.72 -43.01
C ALA A 780 -13.92 -26.18 -43.70
N ARG A 781 -12.87 -25.34 -43.68
CA ARG A 781 -11.54 -25.69 -44.20
C ARG A 781 -10.88 -26.82 -43.41
N ARG A 782 -10.91 -26.76 -42.07
CA ARG A 782 -10.22 -27.72 -41.17
C ARG A 782 -10.89 -29.08 -41.02
N LYS A 783 -12.22 -29.16 -41.14
CA LYS A 783 -12.99 -30.39 -40.92
C LYS A 783 -13.40 -31.11 -42.20
N GLU A 784 -12.98 -30.62 -43.36
CA GLU A 784 -13.43 -31.09 -44.70
C GLU A 784 -14.96 -31.17 -44.81
N ASP A 785 -15.66 -30.26 -44.12
CA ASP A 785 -17.12 -30.22 -44.07
C ASP A 785 -17.65 -29.65 -45.39
N ARG A 786 -17.99 -30.56 -46.30
CA ARG A 786 -18.35 -30.26 -47.68
C ARG A 786 -19.64 -29.45 -47.78
N GLU A 787 -20.60 -29.71 -46.91
CA GLU A 787 -21.90 -29.02 -46.88
C GLU A 787 -21.72 -27.56 -46.41
N MET A 788 -20.84 -27.33 -45.44
CA MET A 788 -20.51 -25.97 -44.99
C MET A 788 -19.68 -25.19 -46.02
N LYS A 789 -18.77 -25.85 -46.75
CA LYS A 789 -18.01 -25.22 -47.85
C LYS A 789 -18.94 -24.78 -49.00
N GLU A 790 -19.81 -25.67 -49.47
CA GLU A 790 -20.76 -25.37 -50.56
C GLU A 790 -21.74 -24.25 -50.17
N TRP A 791 -22.13 -24.16 -48.90
CA TRP A 791 -22.97 -23.06 -48.39
C TRP A 791 -22.23 -21.71 -48.31
N LEU A 792 -20.95 -21.70 -47.91
CA LEU A 792 -20.13 -20.48 -47.85
C LEU A 792 -19.72 -19.96 -49.25
N GLU A 793 -19.48 -20.85 -50.21
CA GLU A 793 -19.21 -20.51 -51.62
C GLU A 793 -20.44 -19.93 -52.33
N GLY A 794 -21.65 -20.24 -51.85
CA GLY A 794 -22.90 -19.66 -52.35
C GLY A 794 -23.19 -18.22 -51.92
N LEU A 795 -22.39 -17.64 -51.01
CA LEU A 795 -22.59 -16.31 -50.42
C LEU A 795 -21.82 -15.17 -51.15
N GLU A 796 -21.46 -15.31 -52.43
CA GLU A 796 -20.63 -14.33 -53.15
C GLU A 796 -21.37 -13.11 -53.73
N GLY A 797 -20.70 -11.95 -53.77
CA GLY A 797 -21.16 -10.74 -54.46
C GLY A 797 -21.99 -9.76 -53.62
N GLU A 798 -23.03 -9.15 -54.22
CA GLU A 798 -23.86 -8.09 -53.62
C GLU A 798 -24.49 -8.48 -52.27
N GLU A 799 -24.67 -9.79 -52.01
CA GLU A 799 -25.25 -10.32 -50.78
C GLU A 799 -24.29 -10.21 -49.60
N LEU A 800 -22.99 -10.52 -49.78
CA LEU A 800 -21.94 -10.35 -48.78
C LEU A 800 -21.72 -8.86 -48.44
N ASP A 801 -21.71 -8.00 -49.46
CA ASP A 801 -21.65 -6.54 -49.31
C ASP A 801 -22.88 -5.99 -48.58
N SER A 802 -24.06 -6.56 -48.81
CA SER A 802 -25.30 -6.19 -48.10
C SER A 802 -25.32 -6.66 -46.64
N LEU A 803 -24.63 -7.76 -46.33
CA LEU A 803 -24.58 -8.36 -45.00
C LEU A 803 -23.48 -7.74 -44.11
N LEU A 804 -22.32 -7.40 -44.70
CA LEU A 804 -21.12 -6.95 -43.98
C LEU A 804 -20.87 -5.43 -44.09
N LEU A 805 -21.01 -4.83 -45.29
CA LEU A 805 -20.54 -3.47 -45.58
C LEU A 805 -21.66 -2.39 -45.58
N LYS A 806 -22.78 -2.62 -46.27
CA LYS A 806 -23.86 -1.61 -46.42
C LYS A 806 -24.57 -1.22 -45.11
N PRO A 807 -24.85 -2.12 -44.15
CA PRO A 807 -25.49 -1.76 -42.89
C PRO A 807 -24.57 -0.95 -41.97
N PHE A 808 -23.25 -1.13 -42.10
CA PHE A 808 -22.25 -0.38 -41.33
C PHE A 808 -22.25 1.10 -41.74
N LEU A 809 -22.19 1.39 -43.05
CA LEU A 809 -22.27 2.74 -43.62
C LEU A 809 -23.59 3.44 -43.25
N LYS A 810 -24.71 2.72 -43.24
CA LYS A 810 -26.04 3.28 -42.92
C LYS A 810 -26.24 3.66 -41.45
N SER A 811 -25.47 3.06 -40.54
CA SER A 811 -25.56 3.33 -39.10
C SER A 811 -24.78 4.56 -38.65
N HIS A 812 -23.84 5.05 -39.48
CA HIS A 812 -22.91 6.13 -39.12
C HIS A 812 -23.12 7.42 -39.94
N GLU A 813 -24.02 7.46 -40.91
CA GLU A 813 -24.48 8.74 -41.52
C GLU A 813 -25.38 9.58 -40.57
N THR A 814 -25.72 9.08 -39.38
CA THR A 814 -26.61 9.78 -38.42
C THR A 814 -25.96 10.17 -37.09
N ARG A 815 -24.62 10.15 -36.99
CA ARG A 815 -23.90 10.67 -35.82
C ARG A 815 -22.83 11.67 -36.19
#